data_AF-A0A6I2SYK2-F1
#
_entry.id   AF-A0A6I2SYK2-F1
#
_cell.length_a   1.000
_cell.length_b   1.000
_cell.length_c   1.000
_cell.angle_alpha   90.00
_cell.angle_beta   90.00
_cell.angle_gamma   90.00
#
_symmetry.space_group_name_H-M   'P 1'
#
loop_
_entity.id
_entity.type
_entity.pdbx_description
1 polymer ?
#
loop_
_entity_poly.entity_id
_entity_poly.type
_entity_poly.pdbx_seq_one_letter_code
_entity_poly.pdbx_strand_id
1 'polypeptide(L)'
;MKNDTTPYRGLFGFIVRRPRLILVCALLLSLLSVVYTWQKMEFLTGRDDLMPKNTQFHRDYRAWREEFGDMEEIVVVIESNDQEKAGRFGEELQERLSKRKDLVQEIFFPFDMPFFKKNGLLFMPLEDLQSLRDNLLLAKPVLKELAAAPSVQTLFTTLTRQMDSYLAAAPGTSGRDRELAGLSFMLTSLGRGIGAFAASGTAEFSLQEFFFRGRDGKESAIAKAGQMQIMTILPVKEQGSFVPAEQTISLIRTTLAELAKRPEFKGVTAGLTGVPVLEHEEMATSDRDIKIATALSLALTVVLLLVSFRGVLNVVAAMISLIVAICLSFGFATLAVGRLNILSMVFAVMLIGIGIEYGIQVVLRSQEELNNGSDELAAIAAGLNRNIWGIVMAAATVAAAFLTFVFTDFKGIAELGIIAGGGVVICVLVTFTVLPALMVLLAPYRRKRSALAAKSPARSGGTGNSGARRFLFGHPRVVVALAVVLCVASLYPLSRIGFDYNLMNLQAKGLESVNYAYKLMKSKENSGYFAVSIADSAADAAARTARLEALPTVDHVVSLNSFIPDRQDEKIALLRGLRNDLADIRPVPYSEDLQLMELPEVFERFRNTVEKLKVALDREKSPEAKPVGEFLKTLDAFFAKLEKNRSTNATGMLRDFQGGMLAELPDKLGLMMASLEPTRVTPADVPKELVDRFRGKNGTYLLQVAPKHEIFDREPLKAFLDDVRSVDPHATGEPVMVYESMTIMRDAYRGAFVYAFVAIVVILLVAFRSVRYAIIGLVPLVVGLLFMVSGMWLLGISFNSANIIVMPLVLGIAVDSGIYLINRYRREGESAEAVVTSSTGVGVILNTLTIMVSFGALMVAHHQGVFSIGAVMSLGMLACQVAFVIVLPAVLKLACGR
;
A
#
# COMPACT_ATOMS: atom_id res chain seq x y z
N MET A 1 58.08 11.11 -36.00
CA MET A 1 58.22 9.69 -35.63
C MET A 1 59.32 9.58 -34.57
N LYS A 2 58.96 9.34 -33.29
CA LYS A 2 59.92 9.11 -32.20
C LYS A 2 59.41 7.96 -31.32
N ASN A 3 60.12 6.83 -31.44
CA ASN A 3 60.22 5.64 -30.59
C ASN A 3 59.01 5.20 -29.75
N ASP A 4 58.38 4.14 -30.26
CA ASP A 4 57.19 3.46 -29.75
C ASP A 4 57.57 2.24 -28.90
N THR A 5 58.36 2.44 -27.83
CA THR A 5 58.69 1.38 -26.85
C THR A 5 58.08 1.70 -25.50
N THR A 6 56.75 1.62 -25.41
CA THR A 6 56.07 1.53 -24.11
C THR A 6 56.32 0.14 -23.52
N PRO A 7 56.85 0.01 -22.28
CA PRO A 7 57.17 -1.29 -21.65
C PRO A 7 55.94 -2.13 -21.28
N TYR A 8 54.74 -1.63 -21.56
CA TYR A 8 53.47 -2.22 -21.16
C TYR A 8 52.86 -3.05 -22.31
N ARG A 9 52.65 -4.36 -22.09
CA ARG A 9 52.00 -5.29 -23.03
C ARG A 9 50.54 -5.57 -22.62
N GLY A 10 49.73 -6.08 -23.55
CA GLY A 10 48.32 -6.46 -23.30
C GLY A 10 47.35 -5.27 -23.26
N LEU A 11 46.23 -5.44 -22.54
CA LEU A 11 45.14 -4.45 -22.44
C LEU A 11 45.62 -3.06 -22.02
N PHE A 12 46.51 -3.00 -21.02
CA PHE A 12 47.04 -1.72 -20.52
C PHE A 12 47.93 -1.00 -21.56
N GLY A 13 48.72 -1.76 -22.34
CA GLY A 13 49.51 -1.18 -23.43
C GLY A 13 48.64 -0.50 -24.50
N PHE A 14 47.49 -1.10 -24.83
CA PHE A 14 46.51 -0.49 -25.73
C PHE A 14 45.89 0.79 -25.15
N ILE A 15 45.51 0.76 -23.87
CA ILE A 15 44.94 1.92 -23.16
C ILE A 15 45.90 3.11 -23.16
N VAL A 16 47.18 2.88 -22.87
CA VAL A 16 48.20 3.94 -22.85
C VAL A 16 48.44 4.54 -24.23
N ARG A 17 48.40 3.73 -25.30
CA ARG A 17 48.62 4.21 -26.68
C ARG A 17 47.44 5.00 -27.24
N ARG A 18 46.20 4.64 -26.88
CA ARG A 18 44.98 5.21 -27.48
C ARG A 18 43.90 5.58 -26.45
N PRO A 19 44.21 6.33 -25.37
CA PRO A 19 43.23 6.60 -24.30
C PRO A 19 42.05 7.47 -24.77
N ARG A 20 42.29 8.42 -25.69
CA ARG A 20 41.22 9.27 -26.26
C ARG A 20 40.24 8.49 -27.12
N LEU A 21 40.71 7.49 -27.86
CA LEU A 21 39.86 6.65 -28.71
C LEU A 21 38.88 5.85 -27.85
N ILE A 22 39.39 5.22 -26.78
CA ILE A 22 38.57 4.46 -25.83
C ILE A 22 37.47 5.34 -25.25
N LEU A 23 37.79 6.57 -24.84
CA LEU A 23 36.81 7.51 -24.31
C LEU A 23 35.77 7.95 -25.33
N VAL A 24 36.19 8.28 -26.56
CA VAL A 24 35.23 8.67 -27.61
C VAL A 24 34.29 7.50 -27.92
N CYS A 25 34.81 6.27 -28.06
CA CYS A 25 33.97 5.09 -28.27
C CYS A 25 33.00 4.85 -27.10
N ALA A 26 33.49 4.94 -25.86
CA ALA A 26 32.67 4.74 -24.67
C ALA A 26 31.56 5.81 -24.54
N LEU A 27 31.87 7.08 -24.81
CA LEU A 27 30.89 8.17 -24.79
C LEU A 27 29.87 8.06 -25.92
N LEU A 28 30.29 7.68 -27.13
CA LEU A 28 29.37 7.43 -28.25
C LEU A 28 28.44 6.26 -27.96
N LEU A 29 28.96 5.14 -27.43
CA LEU A 29 28.14 4.00 -27.03
C LEU A 29 27.19 4.36 -25.89
N SER A 30 27.62 5.20 -24.94
CA SER A 30 26.76 5.70 -23.86
C SER A 30 25.63 6.55 -24.41
N LEU A 31 25.92 7.47 -25.35
CA LEU A 31 24.91 8.30 -26.00
C LEU A 31 23.91 7.44 -26.79
N LEU A 32 24.40 6.47 -27.57
CA LEU A 32 23.57 5.52 -28.30
C LEU A 32 22.69 4.70 -27.36
N SER A 33 23.24 4.26 -26.23
CA SER A 33 22.49 3.50 -25.21
C SER A 33 21.37 4.33 -24.60
N VAL A 34 21.63 5.59 -24.26
CA VAL A 34 20.61 6.50 -23.71
C VAL A 34 19.50 6.79 -24.74
N VAL A 35 19.87 7.09 -25.99
CA VAL A 35 18.89 7.33 -27.06
C VAL A 35 18.04 6.08 -27.33
N TYR A 36 18.68 4.91 -27.39
CA TYR A 36 17.98 3.64 -27.59
C TYR A 36 17.02 3.32 -26.43
N THR A 37 17.48 3.49 -25.19
CA THR A 37 16.67 3.29 -23.98
C THR A 37 15.45 4.22 -24.00
N TRP A 38 15.64 5.50 -24.29
CA TRP A 38 14.54 6.47 -24.33
C TRP A 38 13.49 6.11 -25.39
N GLN A 39 13.89 5.56 -26.54
CA GLN A 39 12.96 5.23 -27.62
C GLN A 39 12.26 3.87 -27.48
N LYS A 40 12.86 2.92 -26.76
CA LYS A 40 12.44 1.52 -26.79
C LYS A 40 12.10 0.91 -25.44
N MET A 41 12.45 1.56 -24.33
CA MET A 41 12.15 1.03 -23.00
C MET A 41 10.66 1.18 -22.68
N GLU A 42 10.01 0.07 -22.40
CA GLU A 42 8.64 0.02 -21.90
C GLU A 42 8.63 -0.07 -20.36
N PHE A 43 7.48 0.23 -19.73
CA PHE A 43 7.32 0.11 -18.28
C PHE A 43 6.15 -0.82 -17.96
N LEU A 44 6.40 -1.84 -17.15
CA LEU A 44 5.38 -2.72 -16.60
C LEU A 44 4.99 -2.24 -15.21
N THR A 45 3.75 -1.84 -15.07
CA THR A 45 3.18 -1.25 -13.85
C THR A 45 2.20 -2.20 -13.18
N GLY A 46 1.48 -3.02 -13.96
CA GLY A 46 0.51 -3.98 -13.44
C GLY A 46 1.18 -5.16 -12.75
N ARG A 47 0.65 -5.54 -11.59
CA ARG A 47 1.14 -6.71 -10.82
C ARG A 47 0.99 -8.03 -11.59
N ASP A 48 -0.06 -8.16 -12.38
CA ASP A 48 -0.33 -9.32 -13.24
C ASP A 48 0.75 -9.57 -14.29
N ASP A 49 1.36 -8.52 -14.83
CA ASP A 49 2.37 -8.64 -15.88
C ASP A 49 3.66 -9.31 -15.39
N LEU A 50 3.85 -9.34 -14.08
CA LEU A 50 5.01 -9.93 -13.39
C LEU A 50 4.80 -11.42 -13.07
N MET A 51 3.58 -11.94 -13.23
CA MET A 51 3.22 -13.29 -12.84
C MET A 51 3.60 -14.39 -13.85
N PRO A 52 3.85 -15.63 -13.39
CA PRO A 52 4.03 -16.76 -14.29
C PRO A 52 2.73 -17.07 -15.03
N LYS A 53 2.74 -16.92 -16.35
CA LYS A 53 1.52 -17.09 -17.19
C LYS A 53 1.01 -18.53 -17.31
N ASN A 54 1.84 -19.51 -16.94
CA ASN A 54 1.59 -20.94 -17.17
C ASN A 54 1.01 -21.68 -15.95
N THR A 55 0.75 -20.99 -14.84
CA THR A 55 0.13 -21.59 -13.65
C THR A 55 -1.38 -21.74 -13.84
N GLN A 56 -1.99 -22.68 -13.11
CA GLN A 56 -3.44 -22.93 -13.18
C GLN A 56 -4.24 -21.70 -12.73
N PHE A 57 -3.91 -21.12 -11.56
CA PHE A 57 -4.63 -19.96 -11.02
C PHE A 57 -4.62 -18.74 -11.97
N HIS A 58 -3.51 -18.52 -12.68
CA HIS A 58 -3.41 -17.42 -13.65
C HIS A 58 -4.17 -17.71 -14.96
N ARG A 59 -4.35 -18.98 -15.33
CA ARG A 59 -5.27 -19.36 -16.42
C ARG A 59 -6.71 -19.10 -16.01
N ASP A 60 -7.09 -19.52 -14.80
CA ASP A 60 -8.45 -19.34 -14.28
C ASP A 60 -8.79 -17.85 -14.13
N TYR A 61 -7.84 -17.04 -13.65
CA TYR A 61 -8.00 -15.57 -13.58
C TYR A 61 -8.17 -14.91 -14.94
N ARG A 62 -7.40 -15.33 -15.95
CA ARG A 62 -7.56 -14.83 -17.33
C ARG A 62 -8.87 -15.27 -17.96
N ALA A 63 -9.25 -16.54 -17.79
CA ALA A 63 -10.52 -17.06 -18.29
C ALA A 63 -11.69 -16.26 -17.68
N TRP A 64 -11.63 -15.96 -16.39
CA TRP A 64 -12.60 -15.08 -15.72
C TRP A 64 -12.66 -13.68 -16.37
N ARG A 65 -11.53 -13.01 -16.58
CA ARG A 65 -11.50 -11.67 -17.22
C ARG A 65 -11.92 -11.69 -18.68
N GLU A 66 -11.62 -12.75 -19.43
CA GLU A 66 -12.07 -12.91 -20.82
C GLU A 66 -13.59 -13.07 -20.89
N GLU A 67 -14.16 -13.81 -19.93
CA GLU A 67 -15.59 -14.14 -19.85
C GLU A 67 -16.45 -12.96 -19.36
N PHE A 68 -16.01 -12.25 -18.32
CA PHE A 68 -16.79 -11.20 -17.63
C PHE A 68 -16.27 -9.77 -17.84
N GLY A 69 -15.11 -9.59 -18.48
CA GLY A 69 -14.49 -8.29 -18.69
C GLY A 69 -13.47 -7.89 -17.61
N ASP A 70 -12.88 -6.71 -17.77
CA ASP A 70 -11.94 -6.14 -16.79
C ASP A 70 -12.72 -5.55 -15.61
N MET A 71 -12.39 -5.99 -14.38
CA MET A 71 -12.99 -5.52 -13.13
C MET A 71 -12.01 -4.72 -12.26
N GLU A 72 -10.86 -4.29 -12.79
CA GLU A 72 -9.95 -3.35 -12.11
C GLU A 72 -10.55 -1.94 -12.14
N GLU A 73 -11.58 -1.73 -11.32
CA GLU A 73 -12.30 -0.47 -11.21
C GLU A 73 -11.64 0.47 -10.19
N ILE A 74 -11.70 1.77 -10.49
CA ILE A 74 -11.50 2.83 -9.51
C ILE A 74 -12.76 2.86 -8.63
N VAL A 75 -12.57 2.81 -7.32
CA VAL A 75 -13.65 2.85 -6.34
C VAL A 75 -13.69 4.24 -5.70
N VAL A 76 -14.80 4.94 -5.87
CA VAL A 76 -15.11 6.21 -5.21
C VAL A 76 -15.97 5.91 -4.00
N VAL A 77 -15.51 6.30 -2.83
CA VAL A 77 -16.26 6.19 -1.57
C VAL A 77 -16.77 7.58 -1.21
N ILE A 78 -18.09 7.74 -1.07
CA ILE A 78 -18.76 9.00 -0.74
C ILE A 78 -19.47 8.83 0.59
N GLU A 79 -19.18 9.69 1.55
CA GLU A 79 -19.66 9.59 2.92
C GLU A 79 -20.37 10.86 3.36
N SER A 80 -21.50 10.69 4.03
CA SER A 80 -22.31 11.76 4.58
C SER A 80 -23.22 11.20 5.66
N ASN A 81 -23.53 12.00 6.68
CA ASN A 81 -24.62 11.65 7.62
C ASN A 81 -26.00 11.72 6.94
N ASP A 82 -26.06 12.43 5.81
CA ASP A 82 -27.23 12.54 4.95
C ASP A 82 -27.02 11.72 3.67
N GLN A 83 -27.71 10.58 3.60
CA GLN A 83 -27.68 9.65 2.47
C GLN A 83 -28.12 10.31 1.15
N GLU A 84 -29.14 11.17 1.16
CA GLU A 84 -29.64 11.86 -0.04
C GLU A 84 -28.60 12.85 -0.55
N LYS A 85 -27.93 13.56 0.36
CA LYS A 85 -26.83 14.46 0.00
C LYS A 85 -25.65 13.70 -0.60
N ALA A 86 -25.26 12.55 -0.03
CA ALA A 86 -24.25 11.67 -0.64
C ALA A 86 -24.69 11.14 -2.01
N GLY A 87 -25.97 10.80 -2.14
CA GLY A 87 -26.61 10.40 -3.39
C GLY A 87 -26.49 11.44 -4.49
N ARG A 88 -27.00 12.66 -4.24
CA ARG A 88 -26.93 13.79 -5.18
C ARG A 88 -25.49 14.18 -5.53
N PHE A 89 -24.58 14.07 -4.56
CA PHE A 89 -23.15 14.28 -4.81
C PHE A 89 -22.62 13.24 -5.81
N GLY A 90 -23.00 11.97 -5.65
CA GLY A 90 -22.68 10.89 -6.57
C GLY A 90 -23.31 11.06 -7.96
N GLU A 91 -24.57 11.47 -8.04
CA GLU A 91 -25.27 11.71 -9.31
C GLU A 91 -24.59 12.82 -10.14
N GLU A 92 -24.27 13.96 -9.52
CA GLU A 92 -23.56 15.06 -10.20
C GLU A 92 -22.14 14.63 -10.61
N LEU A 93 -21.46 13.82 -9.80
CA LEU A 93 -20.16 13.23 -10.17
C LEU A 93 -20.29 12.32 -11.39
N GLN A 94 -21.27 11.41 -11.39
CA GLN A 94 -21.54 10.50 -12.50
C GLN A 94 -21.87 11.27 -13.77
N GLU A 95 -22.72 12.30 -13.70
CA GLU A 95 -23.10 13.10 -14.87
C GLU A 95 -21.88 13.74 -15.53
N ARG A 96 -20.97 14.33 -14.74
CA ARG A 96 -19.75 14.96 -15.26
C ARG A 96 -18.78 13.96 -15.86
N LEU A 97 -18.55 12.84 -15.18
CA LEU A 97 -17.62 11.82 -15.65
C LEU A 97 -18.15 11.09 -16.90
N SER A 98 -19.48 10.91 -17.01
CA SER A 98 -20.10 10.27 -18.17
C SER A 98 -19.85 11.01 -19.50
N LYS A 99 -19.55 12.32 -19.43
CA LYS A 99 -19.21 13.17 -20.59
C LYS A 99 -17.80 12.90 -21.13
N ARG A 100 -16.92 12.23 -20.37
CA ARG A 100 -15.52 11.94 -20.72
C ARG A 100 -15.30 10.48 -21.11
N LYS A 101 -15.97 10.05 -22.19
CA LYS A 101 -15.87 8.69 -22.76
C LYS A 101 -14.46 8.35 -23.29
N ASP A 102 -13.62 9.36 -23.46
CA ASP A 102 -12.19 9.22 -23.79
C ASP A 102 -11.36 8.67 -22.61
N LEU A 103 -11.82 8.88 -21.37
CA LEU A 103 -11.11 8.50 -20.14
C LEU A 103 -11.86 7.46 -19.29
N VAL A 104 -13.18 7.37 -19.46
CA VAL A 104 -14.05 6.52 -18.64
C VAL A 104 -14.83 5.57 -19.53
N GLN A 105 -14.62 4.27 -19.34
CA GLN A 105 -15.28 3.21 -20.09
C GLN A 105 -16.68 2.93 -19.52
N GLU A 106 -16.75 2.70 -18.20
CA GLU A 106 -17.98 2.36 -17.48
C GLU A 106 -18.03 3.09 -16.14
N ILE A 107 -19.25 3.45 -15.71
CA ILE A 107 -19.53 3.97 -14.37
C ILE A 107 -20.70 3.18 -13.81
N PHE A 108 -20.51 2.58 -12.65
CA PHE A 108 -21.55 1.85 -11.93
C PHE A 108 -21.82 2.55 -10.60
N PHE A 109 -23.04 3.05 -10.44
CA PHE A 109 -23.52 3.72 -9.23
C PHE A 109 -24.91 3.20 -8.85
N PRO A 110 -25.02 2.24 -7.91
CA PRO A 110 -26.29 1.60 -7.57
C PRO A 110 -27.37 2.53 -7.00
N PHE A 111 -26.96 3.62 -6.34
CA PHE A 111 -27.86 4.48 -5.55
C PHE A 111 -29.02 5.04 -6.37
N ASP A 112 -28.77 5.49 -7.60
CA ASP A 112 -29.79 6.12 -8.44
C ASP A 112 -30.63 5.10 -9.25
N MET A 113 -30.39 3.80 -9.12
CA MET A 113 -31.11 2.82 -9.93
C MET A 113 -32.61 2.79 -9.58
N PRO A 114 -33.52 3.02 -10.55
CA PRO A 114 -34.96 2.96 -10.34
C PRO A 114 -35.42 1.63 -9.74
N PHE A 115 -34.71 0.55 -10.06
CA PHE A 115 -34.93 -0.78 -9.52
C PHE A 115 -34.84 -0.84 -7.99
N PHE A 116 -33.77 -0.30 -7.40
CA PHE A 116 -33.59 -0.29 -5.94
C PHE A 116 -34.46 0.77 -5.27
N LYS A 117 -34.71 1.91 -5.91
CA LYS A 117 -35.66 2.92 -5.41
C LYS A 117 -37.08 2.34 -5.26
N LYS A 118 -37.53 1.50 -6.19
CA LYS A 118 -38.86 0.87 -6.13
C LYS A 118 -38.92 -0.36 -5.22
N ASN A 119 -37.90 -1.22 -5.28
CA ASN A 119 -37.95 -2.55 -4.67
C ASN A 119 -37.07 -2.68 -3.41
N GLY A 120 -36.39 -1.63 -2.97
CA GLY A 120 -35.40 -1.67 -1.88
C GLY A 120 -35.90 -2.30 -0.59
N LEU A 121 -37.15 -2.03 -0.20
CA LEU A 121 -37.75 -2.62 1.02
C LEU A 121 -37.92 -4.15 0.95
N LEU A 122 -37.97 -4.74 -0.25
CA LEU A 122 -38.05 -6.20 -0.40
C LEU A 122 -36.74 -6.89 -0.04
N PHE A 123 -35.59 -6.21 -0.16
CA PHE A 123 -34.27 -6.76 0.17
C PHE A 123 -34.02 -6.79 1.68
N MET A 124 -34.88 -6.14 2.49
CA MET A 124 -34.77 -6.21 3.94
C MET A 124 -35.11 -7.60 4.48
N PRO A 125 -34.44 -8.05 5.55
CA PRO A 125 -34.92 -9.16 6.36
C PRO A 125 -36.37 -8.93 6.80
N LEU A 126 -37.16 -10.00 6.83
CA LEU A 126 -38.59 -9.89 7.17
C LEU A 126 -38.80 -9.30 8.58
N GLU A 127 -37.91 -9.59 9.52
CA GLU A 127 -37.96 -9.11 10.90
C GLU A 127 -37.73 -7.59 11.00
N ASP A 128 -36.81 -7.07 10.18
CA ASP A 128 -36.56 -5.63 10.08
C ASP A 128 -37.73 -4.91 9.43
N LEU A 129 -38.32 -5.51 8.39
CA LEU A 129 -39.52 -5.00 7.73
C LEU A 129 -40.74 -4.96 8.67
N GLN A 130 -40.90 -5.98 9.52
CA GLN A 130 -41.92 -6.01 10.57
C GLN A 130 -41.67 -4.92 11.62
N SER A 131 -40.42 -4.74 12.03
CA SER A 131 -40.05 -3.68 12.99
C SER A 131 -40.31 -2.28 12.41
N LEU A 132 -39.99 -2.06 11.13
CA LEU A 132 -40.31 -0.82 10.42
C LEU A 132 -41.82 -0.55 10.41
N ARG A 133 -42.63 -1.58 10.10
CA ARG A 133 -44.10 -1.48 10.14
C ARG A 133 -44.59 -1.09 11.53
N ASP A 134 -44.12 -1.77 12.56
CA ASP A 134 -44.57 -1.53 13.94
C ASP A 134 -44.20 -0.11 14.40
N ASN A 135 -42.99 0.37 14.07
CA ASN A 135 -42.55 1.74 14.34
C ASN A 135 -43.40 2.79 13.60
N LEU A 136 -43.70 2.56 12.32
CA LEU A 136 -44.54 3.47 11.52
C LEU A 136 -45.97 3.54 12.05
N LEU A 137 -46.53 2.42 12.50
CA LEU A 137 -47.86 2.38 13.12
C LEU A 137 -47.91 3.11 14.45
N LEU A 138 -46.84 3.05 15.26
CA LEU A 138 -46.73 3.84 16.50
C LEU A 138 -46.64 5.34 16.21
N ALA A 139 -45.94 5.74 15.14
CA ALA A 139 -45.78 7.13 14.73
C ALA A 139 -46.97 7.70 13.94
N LYS A 140 -47.83 6.84 13.36
CA LYS A 140 -48.94 7.21 12.47
C LYS A 140 -49.77 8.40 12.96
N PRO A 141 -50.23 8.48 14.23
CA PRO A 141 -51.06 9.60 14.69
C PRO A 141 -50.38 10.96 14.57
N VAL A 142 -49.06 11.01 14.82
CA VAL A 142 -48.28 12.25 14.70
C VAL A 142 -47.95 12.54 13.24
N LEU A 143 -47.57 11.51 12.47
CA LEU A 143 -47.26 11.65 11.04
C LEU A 143 -48.44 12.16 10.23
N LYS A 144 -49.66 11.75 10.58
CA LYS A 144 -50.89 12.22 9.92
C LYS A 144 -51.05 13.74 10.03
N GLU A 145 -50.93 14.28 11.24
CA GLU A 145 -51.07 15.72 11.50
C GLU A 145 -49.89 16.49 10.88
N LEU A 146 -48.68 15.97 11.03
CA LEU A 146 -47.47 16.55 10.42
C LEU A 146 -47.52 16.58 8.89
N ALA A 147 -48.05 15.54 8.25
CA ALA A 147 -48.18 15.50 6.80
C ALA A 147 -49.19 16.54 6.30
N ALA A 148 -50.26 16.78 7.05
CA ALA A 148 -51.26 17.79 6.72
C ALA A 148 -50.77 19.22 6.95
N ALA A 149 -49.93 19.44 7.97
CA ALA A 149 -49.36 20.74 8.31
C ALA A 149 -47.94 20.60 8.88
N PRO A 150 -46.90 20.58 8.04
CA PRO A 150 -45.51 20.32 8.44
C PRO A 150 -44.92 21.55 9.16
N SER A 151 -45.27 21.71 10.44
CA SER A 151 -44.72 22.77 11.30
C SER A 151 -44.30 22.25 12.67
N VAL A 152 -43.37 22.96 13.29
CA VAL A 152 -42.93 22.68 14.67
C VAL A 152 -44.12 22.84 15.64
N GLN A 153 -44.99 23.82 15.40
CA GLN A 153 -46.20 24.03 16.18
C GLN A 153 -47.13 22.79 16.11
N THR A 154 -47.36 22.24 14.93
CA THR A 154 -48.19 21.04 14.73
C THR A 154 -47.63 19.85 15.50
N LEU A 155 -46.31 19.63 15.44
CA LEU A 155 -45.65 18.54 16.16
C LEU A 155 -45.89 18.62 17.68
N PHE A 156 -45.56 19.77 18.27
CA PHE A 156 -45.63 19.94 19.72
C PHE A 156 -47.07 20.00 20.23
N THR A 157 -47.99 20.64 19.50
CA THR A 157 -49.41 20.65 19.86
C THR A 157 -50.04 19.26 19.77
N THR A 158 -49.70 18.47 18.74
CA THR A 158 -50.21 17.10 18.58
C THR A 158 -49.72 16.19 19.70
N LEU A 159 -48.43 16.23 20.02
CA LEU A 159 -47.87 15.45 21.13
C LEU A 159 -48.45 15.90 22.48
N THR A 160 -48.62 17.20 22.70
CA THR A 160 -49.28 17.73 23.91
C THR A 160 -50.67 17.15 24.07
N ARG A 161 -51.48 17.18 23.00
CA ARG A 161 -52.84 16.65 23.00
C ARG A 161 -52.88 15.14 23.30
N GLN A 162 -51.93 14.36 22.77
CA GLN A 162 -51.82 12.93 23.05
C GLN A 162 -51.39 12.63 24.50
N MET A 163 -50.49 13.43 25.06
CA MET A 163 -50.12 13.29 26.47
C MET A 163 -51.29 13.67 27.39
N ASP A 164 -52.03 14.72 27.05
CA ASP A 164 -53.24 15.13 27.77
C ASP A 164 -54.33 14.04 27.70
N SER A 165 -54.54 13.38 26.53
CA SER A 165 -55.48 12.26 26.42
C SER A 165 -55.06 11.05 27.26
N TYR A 166 -53.77 10.70 27.24
CA TYR A 166 -53.22 9.64 28.09
C TYR A 166 -53.42 9.93 29.58
N LEU A 167 -53.11 11.15 30.01
CA LEU A 167 -53.24 11.59 31.40
C LEU A 167 -54.71 11.63 31.88
N ALA A 168 -55.65 11.88 30.96
CA ALA A 168 -57.08 11.92 31.27
C ALA A 168 -57.74 10.53 31.30
N ALA A 169 -57.18 9.53 30.61
CA ALA A 169 -57.69 8.18 30.63
C ALA A 169 -57.57 7.53 32.04
N ALA A 170 -58.34 6.48 32.33
CA ALA A 170 -58.16 5.68 33.54
C ALA A 170 -57.12 4.55 33.33
N PRO A 171 -56.40 4.09 34.36
CA PRO A 171 -55.52 2.92 34.26
C PRO A 171 -56.30 1.68 33.81
N GLY A 172 -55.76 0.89 32.86
CA GLY A 172 -56.42 -0.32 32.33
C GLY A 172 -57.40 -0.10 31.17
N THR A 173 -57.53 1.14 30.66
CA THR A 173 -58.31 1.42 29.45
C THR A 173 -57.69 0.74 28.23
N SER A 174 -58.51 0.06 27.41
CA SER A 174 -58.03 -0.62 26.21
C SER A 174 -57.32 0.35 25.27
N GLY A 175 -56.06 0.06 24.92
CA GLY A 175 -55.23 0.89 24.04
C GLY A 175 -54.30 1.88 24.75
N ARG A 176 -54.44 2.10 26.07
CA ARG A 176 -53.60 3.03 26.85
C ARG A 176 -52.11 2.67 26.80
N ASP A 177 -51.77 1.39 26.89
CA ASP A 177 -50.38 0.93 26.82
C ASP A 177 -49.75 1.18 25.44
N ARG A 178 -50.55 1.06 24.38
CA ARG A 178 -50.11 1.33 23.00
C ARG A 178 -49.90 2.82 22.77
N GLU A 179 -50.76 3.65 23.35
CA GLU A 179 -50.64 5.11 23.32
C GLU A 179 -49.39 5.57 24.09
N LEU A 180 -49.12 4.99 25.28
CA LEU A 180 -47.90 5.23 26.04
C LEU A 180 -46.64 4.82 25.28
N ALA A 181 -46.65 3.63 24.65
CA ALA A 181 -45.53 3.16 23.84
C ALA A 181 -45.26 4.11 22.66
N GLY A 182 -46.31 4.57 21.98
CA GLY A 182 -46.20 5.57 20.90
C GLY A 182 -45.63 6.89 21.40
N LEU A 183 -46.15 7.43 22.51
CA LEU A 183 -45.65 8.65 23.13
C LEU A 183 -44.17 8.53 23.54
N SER A 184 -43.81 7.45 24.22
CA SER A 184 -42.43 7.19 24.65
C SER A 184 -41.47 7.09 23.46
N PHE A 185 -41.89 6.40 22.40
CA PHE A 185 -41.13 6.30 21.14
C PHE A 185 -40.92 7.68 20.50
N MET A 186 -41.98 8.49 20.37
CA MET A 186 -41.92 9.82 19.78
C MET A 186 -41.04 10.78 20.59
N LEU A 187 -41.20 10.82 21.92
CA LEU A 187 -40.42 11.70 22.80
C LEU A 187 -38.94 11.31 22.79
N THR A 188 -38.62 10.02 22.87
CA THR A 188 -37.23 9.55 22.80
C THR A 188 -36.58 9.88 21.46
N SER A 189 -37.33 9.76 20.36
CA SER A 189 -36.83 10.05 19.02
C SER A 189 -36.67 11.56 18.78
N LEU A 190 -37.63 12.37 19.23
CA LEU A 190 -37.53 13.82 19.20
C LEU A 190 -36.37 14.34 20.07
N GLY A 191 -36.16 13.74 21.24
CA GLY A 191 -35.03 14.07 22.12
C GLY A 191 -33.67 13.90 21.46
N ARG A 192 -33.49 12.82 20.70
CA ARG A 192 -32.27 12.58 19.92
C ARG A 192 -32.07 13.66 18.86
N GLY A 193 -33.12 14.00 18.10
CA GLY A 193 -33.07 15.06 17.09
C GLY A 193 -32.74 16.44 17.69
N ILE A 194 -33.38 16.81 18.80
CA ILE A 194 -33.10 18.05 19.53
C ILE A 194 -31.65 18.06 20.04
N GLY A 195 -31.17 16.94 20.60
CA GLY A 195 -29.80 16.79 21.07
C GLY A 195 -28.76 16.96 19.95
N ALA A 196 -29.00 16.35 18.78
CA ALA A 196 -28.14 16.46 17.61
C ALA A 196 -28.06 17.92 17.11
N PHE A 197 -29.21 18.59 16.95
CA PHE A 197 -29.25 20.00 16.57
C PHE A 197 -28.53 20.91 17.59
N ALA A 198 -28.72 20.65 18.89
CA ALA A 198 -28.07 21.41 19.95
C ALA A 198 -26.53 21.26 19.94
N ALA A 199 -26.00 20.15 19.43
CA ALA A 199 -24.56 19.90 19.32
C ALA A 199 -23.93 20.52 18.06
N SER A 200 -24.56 20.39 16.90
CA SER A 200 -23.98 20.77 15.59
C SER A 200 -24.36 22.16 15.10
N GLY A 201 -25.49 22.72 15.55
CA GLY A 201 -26.03 24.00 15.04
C GLY A 201 -26.64 23.93 13.64
N THR A 202 -26.61 22.77 12.98
CA THR A 202 -27.28 22.48 11.70
C THR A 202 -28.13 21.24 11.90
N ALA A 203 -29.46 21.37 11.76
CA ALA A 203 -30.39 20.26 11.85
C ALA A 203 -30.36 19.49 10.53
N GLU A 204 -29.49 18.49 10.43
CA GLU A 204 -29.64 17.45 9.41
C GLU A 204 -30.44 16.32 10.05
N PHE A 205 -31.76 16.54 10.19
CA PHE A 205 -32.68 15.54 10.71
C PHE A 205 -33.06 14.58 9.58
N SER A 206 -32.66 13.32 9.68
CA SER A 206 -33.08 12.28 8.73
C SER A 206 -34.25 11.46 9.29
N LEU A 207 -35.38 11.45 8.58
CA LEU A 207 -36.50 10.54 8.84
C LEU A 207 -36.08 9.07 8.78
N GLN A 208 -34.98 8.72 8.10
CA GLN A 208 -34.50 7.36 8.09
C GLN A 208 -33.91 6.93 9.44
N GLU A 209 -33.16 7.79 10.13
CA GLU A 209 -32.68 7.51 11.50
C GLU A 209 -33.83 7.35 12.51
N PHE A 210 -34.98 7.95 12.17
CA PHE A 210 -36.21 7.89 12.95
C PHE A 210 -36.96 6.55 12.76
N PHE A 211 -37.03 5.99 11.55
CA PHE A 211 -37.81 4.78 11.25
C PHE A 211 -37.01 3.47 11.12
N PHE A 212 -35.75 3.53 10.66
CA PHE A 212 -34.94 2.35 10.31
C PHE A 212 -33.98 1.92 11.44
N ARG A 213 -34.42 1.98 12.70
CA ARG A 213 -33.70 1.33 13.82
C ARG A 213 -34.36 0.02 14.20
N GLY A 214 -33.54 -1.02 14.40
CA GLY A 214 -34.01 -2.32 14.86
C GLY A 214 -34.44 -2.29 16.33
N ARG A 215 -35.16 -3.34 16.78
CA ARG A 215 -35.64 -3.48 18.19
C ARG A 215 -34.53 -3.35 19.24
N ASP A 216 -33.29 -3.65 18.87
CA ASP A 216 -32.12 -3.63 19.75
C ASP A 216 -31.54 -2.22 19.94
N GLY A 217 -32.13 -1.19 19.33
CA GLY A 217 -31.65 0.19 19.36
C GLY A 217 -30.43 0.47 18.46
N LYS A 218 -29.91 -0.55 17.77
CA LYS A 218 -28.84 -0.45 16.77
C LYS A 218 -29.39 0.08 15.44
N GLU A 219 -28.57 0.83 14.72
CA GLU A 219 -28.85 1.24 13.34
C GLU A 219 -29.00 0.02 12.43
N SER A 220 -30.05 0.03 11.58
CA SER A 220 -30.23 -0.97 10.54
C SER A 220 -29.04 -0.96 9.58
N ALA A 221 -28.75 -2.12 8.97
CA ALA A 221 -27.74 -2.25 7.93
C ALA A 221 -27.97 -1.25 6.77
N ILE A 222 -29.23 -0.91 6.46
CA ILE A 222 -29.56 0.08 5.43
C ILE A 222 -29.15 1.49 5.83
N ALA A 223 -29.34 1.87 7.11
CA ALA A 223 -28.92 3.19 7.58
C ALA A 223 -27.40 3.34 7.52
N LYS A 224 -26.65 2.28 7.86
CA LYS A 224 -25.18 2.25 7.75
C LYS A 224 -24.69 2.26 6.30
N ALA A 225 -25.31 1.45 5.44
CA ALA A 225 -25.02 1.46 4.00
C ALA A 225 -25.38 2.81 3.36
N GLY A 226 -26.42 3.49 3.86
CA GLY A 226 -26.82 4.83 3.41
C GLY A 226 -25.77 5.91 3.64
N GLN A 227 -25.02 5.81 4.74
CA GLN A 227 -23.97 6.77 5.10
C GLN A 227 -22.71 6.67 4.23
N MET A 228 -22.51 5.55 3.54
CA MET A 228 -21.36 5.29 2.68
C MET A 228 -21.81 4.76 1.32
N GLN A 229 -21.86 5.65 0.33
CA GLN A 229 -22.16 5.30 -1.05
C GLN A 229 -20.88 4.92 -1.81
N ILE A 230 -20.96 3.86 -2.62
CA ILE A 230 -19.88 3.44 -3.50
C ILE A 230 -20.26 3.68 -4.95
N MET A 231 -19.34 4.27 -5.69
CA MET A 231 -19.36 4.28 -7.15
C MET A 231 -18.11 3.59 -7.66
N THR A 232 -18.25 2.70 -8.64
CA THR A 232 -17.10 2.10 -9.32
C THR A 232 -17.00 2.61 -10.75
N ILE A 233 -15.76 2.81 -11.21
CA ILE A 233 -15.45 3.44 -12.49
C ILE A 233 -14.37 2.61 -13.17
N LEU A 234 -14.67 2.09 -14.36
CA LEU A 234 -13.68 1.40 -15.18
C LEU A 234 -12.91 2.44 -16.03
N PRO A 235 -11.61 2.66 -15.77
CA PRO A 235 -10.84 3.66 -16.51
C PRO A 235 -10.39 3.12 -17.87
N VAL A 236 -10.23 4.03 -18.84
CA VAL A 236 -9.49 3.71 -20.07
C VAL A 236 -7.99 3.67 -19.73
N LYS A 237 -7.36 2.50 -19.90
CA LYS A 237 -5.92 2.32 -19.64
C LYS A 237 -5.07 3.01 -20.73
N GLU A 238 -4.29 4.00 -20.32
CA GLU A 238 -3.37 4.75 -21.21
C GLU A 238 -2.22 3.86 -21.69
N GLN A 239 -2.10 3.64 -23.00
CA GLN A 239 -0.99 2.86 -23.56
C GLN A 239 0.33 3.64 -23.51
N GLY A 240 1.39 3.00 -23.00
CA GLY A 240 2.74 3.58 -22.93
C GLY A 240 2.94 4.64 -21.84
N SER A 241 1.92 4.94 -21.04
CA SER A 241 2.07 5.77 -19.83
C SER A 241 2.79 4.99 -18.74
N PHE A 242 3.64 5.69 -17.99
CA PHE A 242 4.31 5.15 -16.81
C PHE A 242 3.35 4.91 -15.65
N VAL A 243 2.15 5.52 -15.68
CA VAL A 243 1.13 5.30 -14.66
C VAL A 243 -0.25 5.09 -15.31
N PRO A 244 -0.81 3.87 -15.28
CA PRO A 244 -2.12 3.60 -15.87
C PRO A 244 -3.21 4.46 -15.22
N ALA A 245 -4.11 5.01 -16.04
CA ALA A 245 -5.28 5.80 -15.61
C ALA A 245 -4.98 7.11 -14.85
N GLU A 246 -3.79 7.68 -14.96
CA GLU A 246 -3.43 8.96 -14.31
C GLU A 246 -4.40 10.09 -14.69
N GLN A 247 -4.78 10.20 -15.97
CA GLN A 247 -5.71 11.24 -16.42
C GLN A 247 -7.10 11.05 -15.82
N THR A 248 -7.59 9.80 -15.74
CA THR A 248 -8.89 9.48 -15.14
C THR A 248 -8.89 9.74 -13.64
N ILE A 249 -7.85 9.31 -12.91
CA ILE A 249 -7.72 9.56 -11.47
C ILE A 249 -7.66 11.06 -11.19
N SER A 250 -6.86 11.81 -11.96
CA SER A 250 -6.74 13.26 -11.81
C SER A 250 -8.05 13.99 -12.10
N LEU A 251 -8.79 13.55 -13.14
CA LEU A 251 -10.12 14.07 -13.44
C LEU A 251 -11.10 13.85 -12.29
N ILE A 252 -11.14 12.64 -11.73
CA ILE A 252 -12.03 12.32 -10.61
C ILE A 252 -11.65 13.15 -9.38
N ARG A 253 -10.37 13.19 -8.98
CA ARG A 253 -9.88 13.99 -7.84
C ARG A 253 -10.24 15.47 -7.98
N THR A 254 -10.05 16.03 -9.18
CA THR A 254 -10.39 17.43 -9.47
C THR A 254 -11.90 17.67 -9.34
N THR A 255 -12.70 16.77 -9.91
CA THR A 255 -14.17 16.85 -9.85
C THR A 255 -14.69 16.73 -8.42
N LEU A 256 -14.17 15.80 -7.62
CA LEU A 256 -14.48 15.66 -6.19
C LEU A 256 -14.16 16.95 -5.42
N ALA A 257 -12.98 17.54 -5.66
CA ALA A 257 -12.56 18.78 -5.01
C ALA A 257 -13.41 20.00 -5.41
N GLU A 258 -13.95 20.03 -6.63
CA GLU A 258 -14.89 21.06 -7.07
C GLU A 258 -16.27 20.90 -6.42
N LEU A 259 -16.79 19.67 -6.38
CA LEU A 259 -18.09 19.39 -5.76
C LEU A 259 -18.07 19.65 -4.26
N ALA A 260 -17.01 19.24 -3.56
CA ALA A 260 -16.87 19.46 -2.12
C ALA A 260 -16.84 20.95 -1.71
N LYS A 261 -16.54 21.87 -2.64
CA LYS A 261 -16.56 23.32 -2.38
C LYS A 261 -17.96 23.94 -2.45
N ARG A 262 -18.95 23.23 -3.02
CA ARG A 262 -20.30 23.77 -3.15
C ARG A 262 -21.01 23.79 -1.78
N PRO A 263 -21.74 24.87 -1.43
CA PRO A 263 -22.44 24.97 -0.14
C PRO A 263 -23.43 23.84 0.11
N GLU A 264 -24.08 23.35 -0.95
CA GLU A 264 -25.06 22.25 -0.92
C GLU A 264 -24.48 20.89 -0.48
N PHE A 265 -23.18 20.68 -0.68
CA PHE A 265 -22.47 19.45 -0.32
C PHE A 265 -21.59 19.58 0.93
N LYS A 266 -21.80 20.62 1.73
CA LYS A 266 -21.11 20.76 3.02
C LYS A 266 -21.43 19.55 3.90
N GLY A 267 -20.37 18.92 4.44
CA GLY A 267 -20.47 17.71 5.27
C GLY A 267 -20.28 16.39 4.51
N VAL A 268 -20.23 16.42 3.16
CA VAL A 268 -19.89 15.25 2.35
C VAL A 268 -18.36 15.11 2.27
N THR A 269 -17.85 13.93 2.56
CA THR A 269 -16.45 13.56 2.33
C THR A 269 -16.37 12.47 1.30
N ALA A 270 -15.46 12.57 0.34
CA ALA A 270 -15.29 11.54 -0.68
C ALA A 270 -13.81 11.28 -0.95
N GLY A 271 -13.50 10.07 -1.39
CA GLY A 271 -12.14 9.69 -1.74
C GLY A 271 -12.07 8.48 -2.65
N LEU A 272 -10.84 8.14 -3.05
CA LEU A 272 -10.57 7.15 -4.09
C LEU A 272 -9.76 5.98 -3.58
N THR A 273 -10.10 4.79 -4.03
CA THR A 273 -9.35 3.55 -3.84
C THR A 273 -9.59 2.60 -5.02
N GLY A 274 -9.26 1.32 -4.85
CA GLY A 274 -9.29 0.32 -5.92
C GLY A 274 -7.90 0.08 -6.52
N VAL A 275 -7.75 -1.05 -7.20
CA VAL A 275 -6.45 -1.51 -7.74
C VAL A 275 -5.77 -0.45 -8.61
N PRO A 276 -6.45 0.21 -9.57
CA PRO A 276 -5.79 1.22 -10.41
C PRO A 276 -5.25 2.42 -9.62
N VAL A 277 -5.96 2.86 -8.57
CA VAL A 277 -5.53 4.00 -7.73
C VAL A 277 -4.35 3.61 -6.86
N LEU A 278 -4.38 2.41 -6.27
CA LEU A 278 -3.28 1.89 -5.45
C LEU A 278 -2.02 1.72 -6.28
N GLU A 279 -2.10 1.10 -7.46
CA GLU A 279 -0.96 0.95 -8.37
C GLU A 279 -0.44 2.31 -8.87
N HIS A 280 -1.33 3.25 -9.17
CA HIS A 280 -0.95 4.60 -9.57
C HIS A 280 -0.15 5.31 -8.48
N GLU A 281 -0.66 5.34 -7.24
CA GLU A 281 0.00 6.02 -6.12
C GLU A 281 1.30 5.31 -5.71
N GLU A 282 1.35 3.97 -5.79
CA GLU A 282 2.55 3.18 -5.57
C GLU A 282 3.66 3.60 -6.55
N MET A 283 3.32 3.67 -7.84
CA MET A 283 4.27 3.97 -8.91
C MET A 283 4.73 5.43 -8.88
N ALA A 284 3.80 6.37 -8.70
CA ALA A 284 4.11 7.80 -8.62
C ALA A 284 4.98 8.13 -7.39
N THR A 285 4.71 7.49 -6.25
CA THR A 285 5.52 7.67 -5.03
C THR A 285 6.91 7.07 -5.21
N SER A 286 6.99 5.86 -5.77
CA SER A 286 8.26 5.15 -5.96
C SER A 286 9.17 5.85 -6.96
N ASP A 287 8.64 6.39 -8.07
CA ASP A 287 9.42 7.17 -9.03
C ASP A 287 10.04 8.42 -8.38
N ARG A 288 9.25 9.17 -7.59
CA ARG A 288 9.75 10.33 -6.86
C ARG A 288 10.83 9.93 -5.85
N ASP A 289 10.58 8.90 -5.05
CA ASP A 289 11.51 8.42 -4.04
C ASP A 289 12.83 7.93 -4.66
N ILE A 290 12.77 7.19 -5.77
CA ILE A 290 13.95 6.68 -6.47
C ILE A 290 14.76 7.84 -7.09
N LYS A 291 14.10 8.86 -7.67
CA LYS A 291 14.80 10.05 -8.17
C LYS A 291 15.57 10.77 -7.06
N ILE A 292 14.92 10.98 -5.90
CA ILE A 292 15.54 11.62 -4.72
C ILE A 292 16.70 10.75 -4.20
N ALA A 293 16.47 9.45 -4.02
CA ALA A 293 17.48 8.53 -3.51
C ALA A 293 18.68 8.42 -4.47
N THR A 294 18.46 8.42 -5.79
CA THR A 294 19.52 8.42 -6.80
C THR A 294 20.40 9.66 -6.67
N ALA A 295 19.79 10.85 -6.60
CA ALA A 295 20.52 12.11 -6.46
C ALA A 295 21.31 12.18 -5.15
N LEU A 296 20.68 11.74 -4.04
CA LEU A 296 21.31 11.69 -2.73
C LEU A 296 22.47 10.69 -2.68
N SER A 297 22.26 9.47 -3.19
CA SER A 297 23.30 8.43 -3.31
C SER A 297 24.50 8.94 -4.10
N LEU A 298 24.28 9.60 -5.25
CA LEU A 298 25.35 10.15 -6.07
C LEU A 298 26.12 11.25 -5.33
N ALA A 299 25.42 12.19 -4.70
CA ALA A 299 26.03 13.28 -3.95
C ALA A 299 26.87 12.77 -2.78
N LEU A 300 26.32 11.88 -1.97
CA LEU A 300 27.01 11.29 -0.82
C LEU A 300 28.19 10.40 -1.28
N THR A 301 28.06 9.68 -2.39
CA THR A 301 29.17 8.91 -2.98
C THR A 301 30.31 9.84 -3.41
N VAL A 302 30.01 10.96 -4.08
CA VAL A 302 31.02 11.95 -4.44
C VAL A 302 31.73 12.51 -3.20
N VAL A 303 30.99 12.86 -2.15
CA VAL A 303 31.56 13.34 -0.88
C VAL A 303 32.48 12.29 -0.26
N LEU A 304 32.04 11.03 -0.18
CA LEU A 304 32.82 9.93 0.36
C LEU A 304 34.11 9.71 -0.45
N LEU A 305 34.03 9.74 -1.78
CA LEU A 305 35.19 9.56 -2.65
C LEU A 305 36.17 10.75 -2.58
N LEU A 306 35.68 11.98 -2.41
CA LEU A 306 36.54 13.15 -2.18
C LEU A 306 37.36 13.01 -0.91
N VAL A 307 36.74 12.52 0.18
CA VAL A 307 37.43 12.21 1.44
C VAL A 307 38.42 11.06 1.26
N SER A 308 38.01 10.01 0.53
CA SER A 308 38.77 8.76 0.39
C SER A 308 40.00 8.90 -0.52
N PHE A 309 39.81 9.43 -1.73
CA PHE A 309 40.88 9.54 -2.73
C PHE A 309 41.77 10.77 -2.56
N ARG A 310 41.37 11.73 -1.70
CA ARG A 310 42.10 12.99 -1.43
C ARG A 310 42.54 13.73 -2.71
N GLY A 311 41.76 13.63 -3.78
CA GLY A 311 42.11 14.18 -5.09
C GLY A 311 40.94 14.23 -6.06
N VAL A 312 40.51 15.45 -6.41
CA VAL A 312 39.34 15.72 -7.27
C VAL A 312 39.42 15.00 -8.62
N LEU A 313 40.61 14.92 -9.23
CA LEU A 313 40.78 14.26 -10.53
C LEU A 313 40.52 12.75 -10.49
N ASN A 314 40.85 12.08 -9.37
CA ASN A 314 40.58 10.65 -9.21
C ASN A 314 39.07 10.41 -9.02
N VAL A 315 38.39 11.32 -8.31
CA VAL A 315 36.93 11.28 -8.17
C VAL A 315 36.27 11.49 -9.52
N VAL A 316 36.68 12.50 -10.28
CA VAL A 316 36.15 12.75 -11.64
C VAL A 316 36.35 11.53 -12.54
N ALA A 317 37.54 10.90 -12.52
CA ALA A 317 37.79 9.69 -13.29
C ALA A 317 36.84 8.54 -12.91
N ALA A 318 36.65 8.30 -11.61
CA ALA A 318 35.78 7.25 -11.11
C ALA A 318 34.29 7.53 -11.42
N MET A 319 33.84 8.78 -11.25
CA MET A 319 32.45 9.17 -11.50
C MET A 319 32.09 9.14 -12.99
N ILE A 320 32.96 9.61 -13.88
CA ILE A 320 32.71 9.51 -15.33
C ILE A 320 32.65 8.04 -15.75
N SER A 321 33.56 7.22 -15.24
CA SER A 321 33.55 5.77 -15.48
C SER A 321 32.25 5.14 -15.00
N LEU A 322 31.76 5.51 -13.81
CA LEU A 322 30.49 5.01 -13.27
C LEU A 322 29.29 5.43 -14.14
N ILE A 323 29.22 6.71 -14.55
CA ILE A 323 28.13 7.21 -15.40
C ILE A 323 28.11 6.46 -16.75
N VAL A 324 29.28 6.24 -17.36
CA VAL A 324 29.39 5.43 -18.58
C VAL A 324 28.87 4.02 -18.35
N ALA A 325 29.25 3.37 -17.24
CA ALA A 325 28.76 2.03 -16.91
C ALA A 325 27.23 2.01 -16.74
N ILE A 326 26.64 3.00 -16.07
CA ILE A 326 25.19 3.11 -15.89
C ILE A 326 24.49 3.30 -17.24
N CYS A 327 24.97 4.21 -18.09
CA CYS A 327 24.39 4.42 -19.42
C CYS A 327 24.41 3.14 -20.28
N LEU A 328 25.54 2.43 -20.30
CA LEU A 328 25.66 1.16 -21.02
C LEU A 328 24.79 0.06 -20.41
N SER A 329 24.62 0.04 -19.07
CA SER A 329 23.76 -0.92 -18.38
C SER A 329 22.28 -0.71 -18.72
N PHE A 330 21.81 0.53 -18.84
CA PHE A 330 20.46 0.82 -19.35
C PHE A 330 20.29 0.44 -20.82
N GLY A 331 21.30 0.68 -21.66
CA GLY A 331 21.30 0.20 -23.04
C GLY A 331 21.18 -1.32 -23.13
N PHE A 332 21.95 -2.04 -22.31
CA PHE A 332 21.86 -3.49 -22.19
C PHE A 332 20.51 -3.95 -21.65
N ALA A 333 19.96 -3.30 -20.62
CA ALA A 333 18.63 -3.61 -20.07
C ALA A 333 17.55 -3.50 -21.16
N THR A 334 17.63 -2.45 -21.99
CA THR A 334 16.72 -2.25 -23.12
C THR A 334 16.87 -3.34 -24.18
N LEU A 335 18.10 -3.78 -24.47
CA LEU A 335 18.36 -4.84 -25.45
C LEU A 335 17.95 -6.24 -24.95
N ALA A 336 18.17 -6.53 -23.67
CA ALA A 336 17.99 -7.85 -23.10
C ALA A 336 16.54 -8.10 -22.63
N VAL A 337 15.89 -7.09 -22.07
CA VAL A 337 14.56 -7.20 -21.47
C VAL A 337 13.54 -6.30 -22.16
N GLY A 338 13.94 -5.08 -22.53
CA GLY A 338 13.08 -4.11 -23.23
C GLY A 338 12.02 -3.42 -22.36
N ARG A 339 11.95 -3.78 -21.08
CA ARG A 339 10.98 -3.22 -20.13
C ARG A 339 11.52 -3.14 -18.72
N LEU A 340 11.01 -2.19 -17.94
CA LEU A 340 11.32 -2.02 -16.52
C LEU A 340 10.06 -2.12 -15.66
N ASN A 341 10.22 -2.70 -14.47
CA ASN A 341 9.24 -2.71 -13.40
C ASN A 341 9.74 -1.91 -12.19
N ILE A 342 8.90 -1.74 -11.18
CA ILE A 342 9.25 -1.02 -9.94
C ILE A 342 10.53 -1.54 -9.26
N LEU A 343 10.73 -2.86 -9.21
CA LEU A 343 11.91 -3.49 -8.60
C LEU A 343 13.18 -3.20 -9.43
N SER A 344 13.04 -3.16 -10.75
CA SER A 344 14.13 -2.88 -11.70
C SER A 344 14.57 -1.42 -11.68
N MET A 345 13.73 -0.49 -11.21
CA MET A 345 14.14 0.91 -11.04
C MET A 345 15.08 1.10 -9.86
N VAL A 346 14.90 0.34 -8.77
CA VAL A 346 15.80 0.38 -7.60
C VAL A 346 17.23 0.01 -8.01
N PHE A 347 17.39 -0.88 -8.99
CA PHE A 347 18.69 -1.30 -9.52
C PHE A 347 19.58 -0.14 -9.99
N ALA A 348 19.01 0.93 -10.55
CA ALA A 348 19.79 2.10 -10.97
C ALA A 348 20.55 2.72 -9.80
N VAL A 349 19.91 2.81 -8.63
CA VAL A 349 20.55 3.27 -7.39
C VAL A 349 21.59 2.26 -6.93
N MET A 350 21.28 0.96 -6.99
CA MET A 350 22.17 -0.12 -6.56
C MET A 350 23.48 -0.15 -7.37
N LEU A 351 23.43 0.13 -8.67
CA LEU A 351 24.61 0.22 -9.53
C LEU A 351 25.58 1.32 -9.10
N ILE A 352 25.10 2.41 -8.50
CA ILE A 352 25.98 3.48 -8.01
C ILE A 352 26.90 2.94 -6.92
N GLY A 353 26.35 2.19 -5.96
CA GLY A 353 27.10 1.60 -4.86
C GLY A 353 27.98 0.42 -5.28
N ILE A 354 27.44 -0.51 -6.08
CA ILE A 354 28.16 -1.73 -6.48
C ILE A 354 29.20 -1.42 -7.57
N GLY A 355 28.86 -0.59 -8.57
CA GLY A 355 29.70 -0.35 -9.73
C GLY A 355 30.96 0.45 -9.44
N ILE A 356 30.93 1.33 -8.43
CA ILE A 356 32.07 2.18 -8.07
C ILE A 356 33.16 1.43 -7.27
N GLU A 357 32.81 0.32 -6.62
CA GLU A 357 33.71 -0.42 -5.74
C GLU A 357 34.96 -0.92 -6.48
N TYR A 358 34.79 -1.39 -7.72
CA TYR A 358 35.90 -1.89 -8.53
C TYR A 358 36.89 -0.77 -8.85
N GLY A 359 36.38 0.44 -9.09
CA GLY A 359 37.19 1.63 -9.31
C GLY A 359 37.96 2.06 -8.05
N ILE A 360 37.34 1.95 -6.87
CA ILE A 360 37.99 2.25 -5.58
C ILE A 360 39.23 1.39 -5.38
N GLN A 361 39.14 0.07 -5.62
CA GLN A 361 40.27 -0.85 -5.46
C GLN A 361 41.43 -0.52 -6.42
N VAL A 362 41.13 -0.19 -7.67
CA VAL A 362 42.15 0.19 -8.67
C VAL A 362 42.81 1.53 -8.29
N VAL A 363 42.03 2.54 -7.90
CA VAL A 363 42.54 3.87 -7.56
C VAL A 363 43.39 3.83 -6.30
N LEU A 364 42.92 3.18 -5.22
CA LEU A 364 43.66 3.10 -3.96
C LEU A 364 44.98 2.34 -4.12
N ARG A 365 44.99 1.23 -4.89
CA ARG A 365 46.24 0.53 -5.16
C ARG A 365 47.20 1.36 -5.99
N SER A 366 46.68 2.09 -6.98
CA SER A 366 47.50 3.03 -7.75
C SER A 366 48.10 4.12 -6.85
N GLN A 367 47.36 4.63 -5.87
CA GLN A 367 47.87 5.60 -4.90
C GLN A 367 48.93 5.02 -3.95
N GLU A 368 48.74 3.79 -3.49
CA GLU A 368 49.74 3.08 -2.67
C GLU A 368 51.07 2.95 -3.44
N GLU A 369 51.04 2.52 -4.70
CA GLU A 369 52.25 2.35 -5.50
C GLU A 369 52.94 3.69 -5.82
N LEU A 370 52.19 4.80 -5.96
CA LEU A 370 52.74 6.15 -6.07
C LEU A 370 53.43 6.61 -4.79
N ASN A 371 52.80 6.36 -3.64
CA ASN A 371 53.39 6.68 -2.34
C ASN A 371 54.66 5.87 -2.08
N ASN A 372 54.76 4.66 -2.67
CA ASN A 372 55.95 3.82 -2.65
C ASN A 372 57.02 4.25 -3.69
N GLY A 373 56.81 5.36 -4.41
CA GLY A 373 57.79 5.95 -5.33
C GLY A 373 57.72 5.46 -6.77
N SER A 374 56.68 4.73 -7.17
CA SER A 374 56.50 4.30 -8.56
C SER A 374 56.19 5.47 -9.49
N ASP A 375 56.63 5.38 -10.75
CA ASP A 375 56.18 6.31 -11.80
C ASP A 375 54.66 6.21 -12.01
N GLU A 376 54.04 7.30 -12.45
CA GLU A 376 52.60 7.45 -12.56
C GLU A 376 51.95 6.35 -13.42
N LEU A 377 52.53 6.05 -14.57
CA LEU A 377 52.02 5.01 -15.47
C LEU A 377 52.26 3.61 -14.90
N ALA A 378 53.38 3.40 -14.21
CA ALA A 378 53.71 2.13 -13.57
C ALA A 378 52.75 1.84 -12.41
N ALA A 379 52.40 2.86 -11.63
CA ALA A 379 51.45 2.75 -10.53
C ALA A 379 50.04 2.39 -11.01
N ILE A 380 49.56 3.04 -12.09
CA ILE A 380 48.26 2.69 -12.71
C ILE A 380 48.30 1.25 -13.25
N ALA A 381 49.39 0.86 -13.92
CA ALA A 381 49.56 -0.51 -14.42
C ALA A 381 49.51 -1.55 -13.29
N ALA A 382 50.18 -1.26 -12.17
CA ALA A 382 50.20 -2.11 -10.99
C ALA A 382 48.81 -2.20 -10.34
N GLY A 383 48.09 -1.08 -10.23
CA GLY A 383 46.71 -1.03 -9.74
C GLY A 383 45.75 -1.92 -10.53
N LEU A 384 45.90 -1.97 -11.86
CA LEU A 384 45.13 -2.88 -12.71
C LEU A 384 45.56 -4.34 -12.58
N ASN A 385 46.85 -4.62 -12.84
CA ASN A 385 47.33 -5.99 -13.01
C ASN A 385 47.28 -6.80 -11.71
N ARG A 386 47.51 -6.16 -10.56
CA ARG A 386 47.50 -6.87 -9.27
C ARG A 386 46.07 -7.20 -8.81
N ASN A 387 45.09 -6.36 -9.15
CA ASN A 387 43.71 -6.51 -8.70
C ASN A 387 42.80 -7.26 -9.68
N ILE A 388 43.23 -7.52 -10.92
CA ILE A 388 42.36 -8.10 -11.97
C ILE A 388 41.63 -9.38 -11.52
N TRP A 389 42.35 -10.33 -10.90
CA TRP A 389 41.75 -11.59 -10.45
C TRP A 389 40.79 -11.39 -9.28
N GLY A 390 41.12 -10.50 -8.35
CA GLY A 390 40.26 -10.21 -7.19
C GLY A 390 38.96 -9.54 -7.62
N ILE A 391 39.07 -8.53 -8.49
CA ILE A 391 37.91 -7.79 -9.03
C ILE A 391 37.02 -8.70 -9.88
N VAL A 392 37.59 -9.52 -10.77
CA VAL A 392 36.79 -10.42 -11.62
C VAL A 392 36.07 -11.47 -10.77
N MET A 393 36.70 -12.01 -9.72
CA MET A 393 36.05 -12.99 -8.85
C MET A 393 34.97 -12.36 -7.96
N ALA A 394 35.21 -11.16 -7.43
CA ALA A 394 34.23 -10.37 -6.70
C ALA A 394 33.03 -9.99 -7.58
N ALA A 395 33.27 -9.51 -8.79
CA ALA A 395 32.19 -9.23 -9.72
C ALA A 395 31.44 -10.51 -10.15
N ALA A 396 32.13 -11.64 -10.27
CA ALA A 396 31.49 -12.92 -10.58
C ALA A 396 30.57 -13.39 -9.44
N THR A 397 30.92 -13.18 -8.17
CA THR A 397 30.05 -13.50 -7.03
C THR A 397 28.79 -12.63 -7.02
N VAL A 398 28.93 -11.32 -7.24
CA VAL A 398 27.78 -10.40 -7.34
C VAL A 398 26.91 -10.71 -8.56
N ALA A 399 27.51 -10.90 -9.74
CA ALA A 399 26.77 -11.22 -10.96
C ALA A 399 26.06 -12.57 -10.84
N ALA A 400 26.71 -13.59 -10.27
CA ALA A 400 26.09 -14.89 -10.04
C ALA A 400 24.91 -14.79 -9.08
N ALA A 401 25.02 -14.00 -8.00
CA ALA A 401 23.92 -13.78 -7.07
C ALA A 401 22.68 -13.23 -7.77
N PHE A 402 22.83 -12.21 -8.63
CA PHE A 402 21.71 -11.69 -9.42
C PHE A 402 21.20 -12.68 -10.48
N LEU A 403 22.09 -13.36 -11.19
CA LEU A 403 21.72 -14.31 -12.24
C LEU A 403 20.95 -15.52 -11.69
N THR A 404 21.05 -15.82 -10.40
CA THR A 404 20.22 -16.87 -9.79
C THR A 404 18.72 -16.57 -9.85
N PHE A 405 18.34 -15.29 -9.93
CA PHE A 405 16.94 -14.89 -10.10
C PHE A 405 16.36 -15.28 -11.46
N VAL A 406 17.20 -15.54 -12.47
CA VAL A 406 16.76 -15.99 -13.80
C VAL A 406 16.05 -17.36 -13.72
N PHE A 407 16.38 -18.17 -12.71
CA PHE A 407 15.74 -19.47 -12.49
C PHE A 407 14.41 -19.39 -11.74
N THR A 408 13.89 -18.17 -11.51
CA THR A 408 12.60 -17.98 -10.84
C THR A 408 11.47 -17.85 -11.85
N ASP A 409 10.30 -18.39 -11.51
CA ASP A 409 9.10 -18.31 -12.36
C ASP A 409 8.45 -16.92 -12.34
N PHE A 410 8.88 -16.06 -11.40
CA PHE A 410 8.39 -14.69 -11.30
C PHE A 410 9.20 -13.77 -12.23
N LYS A 411 8.55 -13.32 -13.29
CA LYS A 411 9.16 -12.63 -14.41
C LYS A 411 9.86 -11.34 -14.01
N GLY A 412 9.25 -10.54 -13.13
CA GLY A 412 9.84 -9.27 -12.70
C GLY A 412 11.17 -9.41 -11.95
N ILE A 413 11.36 -10.53 -11.25
CA ILE A 413 12.56 -10.87 -10.48
C ILE A 413 13.62 -11.46 -11.43
N ALA A 414 13.22 -12.33 -12.34
CA ALA A 414 14.09 -12.85 -13.38
C ALA A 414 14.70 -11.75 -14.25
N GLU A 415 13.88 -10.78 -14.68
CA GLU A 415 14.31 -9.62 -15.46
C GLU A 415 15.31 -8.75 -14.68
N LEU A 416 15.02 -8.47 -13.41
CA LEU A 416 15.96 -7.79 -12.51
C LEU A 416 17.30 -8.54 -12.43
N GLY A 417 17.28 -9.88 -12.35
CA GLY A 417 18.47 -10.71 -12.33
C GLY A 417 19.36 -10.57 -13.57
N ILE A 418 18.74 -10.53 -14.76
CA ILE A 418 19.45 -10.33 -16.04
C ILE A 418 20.06 -8.93 -16.10
N ILE A 419 19.23 -7.92 -15.82
CA ILE A 419 19.64 -6.50 -15.86
C ILE A 419 20.81 -6.27 -14.89
N ALA A 420 20.69 -6.82 -13.68
CA ALA A 420 21.67 -6.61 -12.64
C ALA A 420 22.97 -7.39 -12.84
N GLY A 421 22.87 -8.67 -13.19
CA GLY A 421 24.06 -9.48 -13.52
C GLY A 421 24.83 -8.89 -14.71
N GLY A 422 24.13 -8.50 -15.77
CA GLY A 422 24.73 -7.85 -16.94
C GLY A 422 25.35 -6.49 -16.61
N GLY A 423 24.66 -5.66 -15.81
CA GLY A 423 25.18 -4.36 -15.38
C GLY A 423 26.49 -4.47 -14.58
N VAL A 424 26.60 -5.47 -13.69
CA VAL A 424 27.86 -5.75 -12.96
C VAL A 424 29.00 -6.10 -13.92
N VAL A 425 28.75 -6.95 -14.91
CA VAL A 425 29.75 -7.29 -15.95
C VAL A 425 30.17 -6.04 -16.73
N ILE A 426 29.23 -5.16 -17.08
CA ILE A 426 29.50 -3.88 -17.74
C ILE A 426 30.36 -2.97 -16.85
N CYS A 427 30.07 -2.88 -15.54
CA CYS A 427 30.88 -2.12 -14.59
C CYS A 427 32.34 -2.60 -14.56
N VAL A 428 32.58 -3.91 -14.60
CA VAL A 428 33.93 -4.48 -14.68
C VAL A 428 34.63 -4.10 -15.98
N LEU A 429 33.96 -4.25 -17.13
CA LEU A 429 34.51 -3.89 -18.43
C LEU A 429 34.91 -2.41 -18.48
N VAL A 430 34.04 -1.54 -17.98
CA VAL A 430 34.27 -0.10 -17.91
C VAL A 430 35.39 0.26 -16.93
N THR A 431 35.49 -0.43 -15.79
CA THR A 431 36.58 -0.28 -14.82
C THR A 431 37.95 -0.63 -15.41
N PHE A 432 38.04 -1.66 -16.25
CA PHE A 432 39.31 -2.06 -16.88
C PHE A 432 39.64 -1.32 -18.18
N THR A 433 38.75 -0.47 -18.69
CA THR A 433 38.94 0.24 -19.97
C THR A 433 38.87 1.76 -19.83
N VAL A 434 37.73 2.29 -19.37
CA VAL A 434 37.43 3.73 -19.30
C VAL A 434 38.16 4.39 -18.13
N LEU A 435 38.10 3.80 -16.93
CA LEU A 435 38.77 4.33 -15.75
C LEU A 435 40.29 4.53 -15.95
N PRO A 436 41.07 3.51 -16.38
CA PRO A 436 42.50 3.69 -16.63
C PRO A 436 42.78 4.68 -17.77
N ALA A 437 41.93 4.74 -18.81
CA ALA A 437 42.09 5.73 -19.88
C ALA A 437 41.95 7.16 -19.35
N LEU A 438 40.99 7.41 -18.45
CA LEU A 438 40.83 8.70 -17.77
C LEU A 438 42.02 8.99 -16.86
N MET A 439 42.47 8.03 -16.06
CA MET A 439 43.62 8.20 -15.16
C MET A 439 44.89 8.57 -15.94
N VAL A 440 45.15 7.92 -17.08
CA VAL A 440 46.28 8.23 -17.97
C VAL A 440 46.18 9.63 -18.59
N LEU A 441 44.97 10.08 -18.96
CA LEU A 441 44.77 11.42 -19.54
C LEU A 441 44.86 12.54 -18.49
N LEU A 442 44.46 12.25 -17.25
CA LEU A 442 44.48 13.22 -16.14
C LEU A 442 45.81 13.28 -15.40
N ALA A 443 46.65 12.25 -15.53
CA ALA A 443 47.99 12.15 -14.94
C ALA A 443 48.87 13.42 -15.10
N PRO A 444 48.99 14.05 -16.30
CA PRO A 444 49.81 15.26 -16.47
C PRO A 444 49.35 16.44 -15.62
N TYR A 445 48.03 16.58 -15.41
CA TYR A 445 47.44 17.66 -14.62
C TYR A 445 47.61 17.41 -13.11
N ARG A 446 47.66 16.15 -12.70
CA ARG A 446 47.89 15.72 -11.32
C ARG A 446 49.31 16.06 -10.85
N ARG A 447 50.31 15.81 -11.71
CA ARG A 447 51.74 16.12 -11.44
C ARG A 447 51.97 17.62 -11.20
N LYS A 448 51.30 18.50 -11.95
CA LYS A 448 51.37 19.96 -11.74
C LYS A 448 50.78 20.40 -10.39
N ARG A 449 49.65 19.81 -9.99
CA ARG A 449 48.94 20.16 -8.74
C ARG A 449 49.65 19.63 -7.48
N SER A 450 50.28 18.45 -7.56
CA SER A 450 51.11 17.87 -6.50
C SER A 450 52.39 18.69 -6.27
N ALA A 451 53.06 19.14 -7.34
CA ALA A 451 54.23 20.03 -7.24
C ALA A 451 53.91 21.39 -6.58
N LEU A 452 52.68 21.90 -6.73
CA LEU A 452 52.18 23.11 -6.07
C LEU A 452 51.74 22.88 -4.61
N ALA A 453 51.32 21.66 -4.25
CA ALA A 453 50.86 21.29 -2.92
C ALA A 453 51.96 20.73 -1.99
N ALA A 454 53.19 20.57 -2.48
CA ALA A 454 54.34 19.99 -1.77
C ALA A 454 54.87 20.81 -0.56
N LYS A 455 54.11 21.79 -0.06
CA LYS A 455 54.44 22.61 1.14
C LYS A 455 53.65 22.26 2.40
N SER A 456 52.96 21.12 2.45
CA SER A 456 52.41 20.60 3.71
C SER A 456 53.19 19.36 4.15
N PRO A 457 53.74 19.33 5.38
CA PRO A 457 54.40 18.15 5.89
C PRO A 457 53.38 17.02 5.97
N ALA A 458 53.75 15.86 5.42
CA ALA A 458 53.03 14.62 5.57
C ALA A 458 52.97 14.27 7.07
N ARG A 459 51.89 14.65 7.75
CA ARG A 459 51.54 14.07 9.04
C ARG A 459 51.23 12.60 8.78
N SER A 460 52.16 11.72 9.14
CA SER A 460 51.89 10.35 9.53
C SER A 460 50.88 10.39 10.69
N GLY A 461 49.61 10.50 10.34
CA GLY A 461 48.54 10.71 11.30
C GLY A 461 48.19 9.42 12.03
N GLY A 462 48.75 9.28 13.23
CA GLY A 462 47.99 8.83 14.39
C GLY A 462 47.77 7.33 14.50
N THR A 463 48.74 6.69 15.15
CA THR A 463 48.48 5.68 16.19
C THR A 463 47.26 6.08 17.04
N GLY A 464 46.11 5.52 16.73
CA GLY A 464 44.84 5.73 17.44
C GLY A 464 44.25 4.39 17.91
N ASN A 465 44.40 4.14 19.21
CA ASN A 465 43.81 3.11 20.05
C ASN A 465 44.43 1.69 20.04
N SER A 466 45.49 1.55 20.84
CA SER A 466 46.26 0.33 21.13
C SER A 466 45.56 -0.67 22.07
N GLY A 467 44.36 -0.38 22.60
CA GLY A 467 43.60 -1.31 23.44
C GLY A 467 42.77 -2.32 22.64
N ALA A 468 41.84 -1.82 21.82
CA ALA A 468 40.92 -2.66 21.03
C ALA A 468 41.65 -3.49 19.96
N ARG A 469 42.62 -2.92 19.24
CA ARG A 469 43.45 -3.67 18.29
C ARG A 469 44.22 -4.79 18.97
N ARG A 470 44.86 -4.49 20.10
CA ARG A 470 45.67 -5.48 20.85
C ARG A 470 44.80 -6.58 21.45
N PHE A 471 43.56 -6.28 21.85
CA PHE A 471 42.60 -7.29 22.29
C PHE A 471 42.11 -8.16 21.12
N LEU A 472 41.64 -7.56 20.03
CA LEU A 472 41.10 -8.25 18.85
C LEU A 472 42.13 -9.17 18.18
N PHE A 473 43.37 -8.70 17.98
CA PHE A 473 44.43 -9.48 17.33
C PHE A 473 45.25 -10.33 18.32
N GLY A 474 45.22 -9.99 19.62
CA GLY A 474 45.93 -10.71 20.69
C GLY A 474 45.23 -11.97 21.18
N HIS A 475 43.89 -12.03 21.12
CA HIS A 475 43.10 -13.14 21.67
C HIS A 475 42.18 -13.79 20.61
N PRO A 476 42.72 -14.37 19.52
CA PRO A 476 41.89 -14.88 18.41
C PRO A 476 40.93 -16.00 18.84
N ARG A 477 41.30 -16.82 19.84
CA ARG A 477 40.41 -17.86 20.40
C ARG A 477 39.18 -17.27 21.10
N VAL A 478 39.34 -16.17 21.81
CA VAL A 478 38.25 -15.47 22.51
C VAL A 478 37.31 -14.82 21.50
N VAL A 479 37.85 -14.18 20.46
CA VAL A 479 37.05 -13.58 19.37
C VAL A 479 36.19 -14.63 18.68
N VAL A 480 36.78 -15.78 18.30
CA VAL A 480 36.02 -16.87 17.68
C VAL A 480 34.99 -17.47 18.65
N ALA A 481 35.35 -17.69 19.93
CA ALA A 481 34.41 -18.20 20.92
C ALA A 481 33.20 -17.26 21.11
N LEU A 482 33.44 -15.94 21.21
CA LEU A 482 32.38 -14.95 21.31
C LEU A 482 31.51 -14.93 20.05
N ALA A 483 32.11 -14.99 18.86
CA ALA A 483 31.37 -15.07 17.60
C ALA A 483 30.47 -16.31 17.55
N VAL A 484 30.95 -17.48 18.00
CA VAL A 484 30.16 -18.71 18.09
C VAL A 484 28.99 -18.56 19.08
N VAL A 485 29.24 -18.00 20.27
CA VAL A 485 28.16 -17.74 21.26
C VAL A 485 27.09 -16.82 20.69
N LEU A 486 27.49 -15.74 20.03
CA LEU A 486 26.55 -14.81 19.40
C LEU A 486 25.81 -15.44 18.21
N CYS A 487 26.45 -16.35 17.46
CA CYS A 487 25.77 -17.12 16.41
C CYS A 487 24.72 -18.06 17.00
N VAL A 488 25.03 -18.75 18.10
CA VAL A 488 24.07 -19.61 18.81
C VAL A 488 22.91 -18.78 19.36
N ALA A 489 23.18 -17.61 19.94
CA ALA A 489 22.15 -16.68 20.38
C ALA A 489 21.27 -16.17 19.23
N SER A 490 21.85 -16.00 18.03
CA SER A 490 21.16 -15.57 16.82
C SER A 490 20.17 -16.62 16.26
N LEU A 491 20.23 -17.88 16.72
CA LEU A 491 19.24 -18.90 16.35
C LEU A 491 17.83 -18.58 16.87
N TYR A 492 17.72 -17.89 18.02
CA TYR A 492 16.43 -17.49 18.57
C TYR A 492 15.73 -16.45 17.68
N PRO A 493 16.34 -15.28 17.35
CA PRO A 493 15.78 -14.34 16.37
C PRO A 493 15.48 -14.97 15.01
N LEU A 494 16.36 -15.85 14.51
CA LEU A 494 16.18 -16.55 13.24
C LEU A 494 14.89 -17.39 13.22
N SER A 495 14.52 -18.01 14.34
CA SER A 495 13.27 -18.79 14.46
C SER A 495 12.01 -17.94 14.60
N ARG A 496 12.15 -16.64 14.88
CA ARG A 496 11.04 -15.71 15.19
C ARG A 496 10.75 -14.72 14.08
N ILE A 497 11.70 -14.46 13.18
CA ILE A 497 11.52 -13.51 12.10
C ILE A 497 10.44 -14.01 11.11
N GLY A 498 9.43 -13.17 10.89
CA GLY A 498 8.30 -13.48 10.01
C GLY A 498 8.48 -12.93 8.59
N PHE A 499 7.58 -13.34 7.70
CA PHE A 499 7.37 -12.74 6.39
C PHE A 499 6.02 -12.01 6.39
N ASP A 500 6.02 -10.74 6.03
CA ASP A 500 4.84 -9.92 5.83
C ASP A 500 4.27 -10.16 4.43
N TYR A 501 3.06 -10.73 4.40
CA TYR A 501 2.34 -11.07 3.17
C TYR A 501 1.40 -9.95 2.72
N ASN A 502 1.20 -8.91 3.53
CA ASN A 502 0.28 -7.83 3.23
C ASN A 502 0.96 -6.75 2.36
N LEU A 503 0.59 -6.73 1.08
CA LEU A 503 1.09 -5.74 0.11
C LEU A 503 0.76 -4.28 0.49
N MET A 504 -0.32 -4.05 1.24
CA MET A 504 -0.72 -2.71 1.66
C MET A 504 0.28 -2.10 2.66
N ASN A 505 1.03 -2.93 3.38
CA ASN A 505 2.09 -2.45 4.29
C ASN A 505 3.32 -1.91 3.53
N LEU A 506 3.44 -2.20 2.23
CA LEU A 506 4.54 -1.69 1.39
C LEU A 506 4.27 -0.30 0.84
N GLN A 507 3.00 0.08 0.78
CA GLN A 507 2.56 1.40 0.32
C GLN A 507 3.10 2.52 1.22
N ALA A 508 3.11 3.74 0.71
CA ALA A 508 3.49 4.89 1.52
C ALA A 508 2.45 5.14 2.64
N LYS A 509 2.95 5.55 3.81
CA LYS A 509 2.10 5.82 4.98
C LYS A 509 1.27 7.08 4.75
N GLY A 510 -0.01 7.02 5.12
CA GLY A 510 -0.92 8.16 5.06
C GLY A 510 -1.57 8.40 3.69
N LEU A 511 -1.40 7.48 2.73
CA LEU A 511 -2.12 7.54 1.46
C LEU A 511 -3.63 7.38 1.68
N GLU A 512 -4.40 8.24 1.03
CA GLU A 512 -5.86 8.23 1.04
C GLU A 512 -6.41 6.89 0.53
N SER A 513 -5.85 6.39 -0.57
CA SER A 513 -6.29 5.15 -1.22
C SER A 513 -6.16 3.92 -0.31
N VAL A 514 -5.10 3.86 0.47
CA VAL A 514 -4.84 2.80 1.46
C VAL A 514 -5.84 2.89 2.63
N ASN A 515 -6.11 4.11 3.10
CA ASN A 515 -7.08 4.33 4.18
C ASN A 515 -8.49 3.91 3.76
N TYR A 516 -8.94 4.30 2.56
CA TYR A 516 -10.24 3.87 2.04
C TYR A 516 -10.28 2.38 1.72
N ALA A 517 -9.19 1.77 1.24
CA ALA A 517 -9.12 0.32 1.04
C ALA A 517 -9.35 -0.44 2.35
N TYR A 518 -8.61 -0.08 3.42
CA TYR A 518 -8.82 -0.68 4.74
C TYR A 518 -10.22 -0.41 5.30
N LYS A 519 -10.79 0.76 5.00
CA LYS A 519 -12.14 1.13 5.44
C LYS A 519 -13.22 0.28 4.76
N LEU A 520 -13.16 0.13 3.44
CA LEU A 520 -14.07 -0.72 2.67
C LEU A 520 -13.98 -2.18 3.09
N MET A 521 -12.78 -2.67 3.40
CA MET A 521 -12.59 -4.05 3.80
C MET A 521 -13.10 -4.37 5.20
N LYS A 522 -13.14 -3.38 6.10
CA LYS A 522 -13.77 -3.52 7.41
C LYS A 522 -15.29 -3.42 7.34
N SER A 523 -15.84 -2.92 6.22
CA SER A 523 -17.27 -2.91 5.97
C SER A 523 -17.73 -4.27 5.47
N LYS A 524 -18.81 -4.80 6.05
CA LYS A 524 -19.38 -6.09 5.61
C LYS A 524 -20.10 -5.97 4.29
N GLU A 525 -20.76 -4.83 4.10
CA GLU A 525 -21.67 -4.56 2.99
C GLU A 525 -20.93 -4.18 1.70
N ASN A 526 -19.68 -3.70 1.85
CA ASN A 526 -18.95 -2.94 0.84
C ASN A 526 -17.53 -3.48 0.58
N SER A 527 -17.19 -4.67 1.08
CA SER A 527 -15.85 -5.25 0.90
C SER A 527 -15.63 -5.63 -0.57
N GLY A 528 -14.73 -4.91 -1.25
CA GLY A 528 -14.33 -5.19 -2.63
C GLY A 528 -13.37 -6.39 -2.80
N TYR A 529 -13.10 -7.16 -1.73
CA TYR A 529 -12.21 -8.33 -1.76
C TYR A 529 -13.03 -9.62 -1.65
N PHE A 530 -13.23 -10.30 -2.78
CA PHE A 530 -13.96 -11.55 -2.87
C PHE A 530 -13.20 -12.57 -3.73
N ALA A 531 -13.37 -13.86 -3.42
CA ALA A 531 -13.01 -14.92 -4.35
C ALA A 531 -14.10 -15.04 -5.42
N VAL A 532 -13.75 -15.62 -6.57
CA VAL A 532 -14.64 -15.79 -7.71
C VAL A 532 -14.83 -17.27 -8.00
N SER A 533 -16.07 -17.70 -8.14
CA SER A 533 -16.45 -19.01 -8.68
C SER A 533 -17.35 -18.82 -9.90
N ILE A 534 -17.19 -19.65 -10.92
CA ILE A 534 -17.95 -19.57 -12.16
C ILE A 534 -18.85 -20.81 -12.25
N ALA A 535 -20.13 -20.59 -12.54
CA ALA A 535 -21.12 -21.65 -12.70
C ALA A 535 -21.67 -21.70 -14.13
N ASP A 536 -21.94 -22.90 -14.63
CA ASP A 536 -22.36 -23.10 -16.03
C ASP A 536 -23.87 -22.83 -16.25
N SER A 537 -24.66 -22.82 -15.18
CA SER A 537 -26.10 -22.62 -15.24
C SER A 537 -26.63 -21.95 -13.97
N ALA A 538 -27.83 -21.36 -14.04
CA ALA A 538 -28.50 -20.77 -12.89
C ALA A 538 -28.75 -21.78 -11.75
N ALA A 539 -29.01 -23.06 -12.09
CA ALA A 539 -29.19 -24.12 -11.11
C ALA A 539 -27.88 -24.49 -10.41
N ASP A 540 -26.78 -24.57 -11.16
CA ASP A 540 -25.44 -24.80 -10.61
C ASP A 540 -25.01 -23.62 -9.73
N ALA A 541 -25.26 -22.38 -10.19
CA ALA A 541 -24.99 -21.17 -9.42
C ALA A 541 -25.70 -21.20 -8.06
N ALA A 542 -27.00 -21.50 -8.03
CA ALA A 542 -27.77 -21.59 -6.78
C ALA A 542 -27.27 -22.72 -5.86
N ALA A 543 -26.95 -23.90 -6.40
CA ALA A 543 -26.44 -25.02 -5.62
C ALA A 543 -25.06 -24.71 -5.01
N ARG A 544 -24.18 -24.06 -5.77
CA ARG A 544 -22.85 -23.63 -5.29
C ARG A 544 -22.95 -22.53 -4.24
N THR A 545 -23.80 -21.52 -4.45
CA THR A 545 -24.09 -20.47 -3.45
C THR A 545 -24.44 -21.09 -2.11
N ALA A 546 -25.41 -22.01 -2.06
CA ALA A 546 -25.82 -22.66 -0.82
C ALA A 546 -24.70 -23.46 -0.14
N ARG A 547 -23.84 -24.13 -0.93
CA ARG A 547 -22.68 -24.86 -0.40
C ARG A 547 -21.59 -23.93 0.13
N LEU A 548 -21.34 -22.82 -0.55
CA LEU A 548 -20.33 -21.82 -0.18
C LEU A 548 -20.75 -21.07 1.09
N GLU A 549 -22.01 -20.62 1.18
CA GLU A 549 -22.53 -19.90 2.36
C GLU A 549 -22.63 -20.78 3.60
N ALA A 550 -22.63 -22.11 3.45
CA ALA A 550 -22.56 -23.05 4.58
C ALA A 550 -21.14 -23.17 5.18
N LEU A 551 -20.11 -22.65 4.52
CA LEU A 551 -18.72 -22.73 4.98
C LEU A 551 -18.44 -21.75 6.13
N PRO A 552 -17.61 -22.13 7.11
CA PRO A 552 -17.37 -21.30 8.29
C PRO A 552 -16.63 -19.98 7.99
N THR A 553 -15.82 -19.94 6.92
CA THR A 553 -15.02 -18.76 6.53
C THR A 553 -15.73 -17.83 5.55
N VAL A 554 -16.89 -18.21 5.00
CA VAL A 554 -17.66 -17.41 4.05
C VAL A 554 -18.72 -16.61 4.82
N ASP A 555 -18.87 -15.33 4.50
CA ASP A 555 -19.94 -14.48 5.07
C ASP A 555 -21.20 -14.60 4.22
N HIS A 556 -21.08 -14.35 2.91
CA HIS A 556 -22.16 -14.42 1.93
C HIS A 556 -21.61 -14.59 0.51
N VAL A 557 -22.48 -14.94 -0.44
CA VAL A 557 -22.15 -14.98 -1.87
C VAL A 557 -23.04 -14.04 -2.67
N VAL A 558 -22.42 -13.12 -3.41
CA VAL A 558 -23.12 -12.23 -4.34
C VAL A 558 -23.18 -12.88 -5.71
N SER A 559 -24.40 -13.04 -6.23
CA SER A 559 -24.70 -13.64 -7.53
C SER A 559 -25.88 -12.93 -8.18
N LEU A 560 -26.23 -13.29 -9.41
CA LEU A 560 -27.43 -12.72 -10.05
C LEU A 560 -28.72 -12.97 -9.24
N ASN A 561 -28.80 -14.10 -8.52
CA ASN A 561 -29.94 -14.42 -7.67
C ASN A 561 -30.02 -13.54 -6.41
N SER A 562 -28.91 -12.93 -5.99
CA SER A 562 -28.89 -12.01 -4.85
C SER A 562 -29.69 -10.73 -5.14
N PHE A 563 -29.94 -10.40 -6.41
CA PHE A 563 -30.81 -9.30 -6.83
C PHE A 563 -32.30 -9.69 -6.94
N ILE A 564 -32.66 -10.92 -6.55
CA ILE A 564 -34.04 -11.39 -6.48
C ILE A 564 -34.38 -11.60 -5.00
N PRO A 565 -35.23 -10.75 -4.41
CA PRO A 565 -35.55 -10.87 -2.99
C PRO A 565 -36.21 -12.20 -2.64
N ASP A 566 -35.92 -12.70 -1.44
CA ASP A 566 -36.55 -13.87 -0.85
C ASP A 566 -37.92 -13.52 -0.23
N ARG A 567 -38.77 -14.54 -0.04
CA ARG A 567 -40.08 -14.45 0.65
C ARG A 567 -40.94 -13.26 0.20
N GLN A 568 -40.92 -12.95 -1.11
CA GLN A 568 -41.56 -11.76 -1.67
C GLN A 568 -43.05 -11.68 -1.36
N ASP A 569 -43.79 -12.79 -1.43
CA ASP A 569 -45.24 -12.79 -1.23
C ASP A 569 -45.61 -12.30 0.18
N GLU A 570 -44.87 -12.74 1.20
CA GLU A 570 -45.06 -12.29 2.59
C GLU A 570 -44.67 -10.81 2.76
N LYS A 571 -43.53 -10.39 2.20
CA LYS A 571 -43.05 -9.00 2.28
C LYS A 571 -43.97 -8.03 1.55
N ILE A 572 -44.44 -8.39 0.35
CA ILE A 572 -45.39 -7.60 -0.45
C ILE A 572 -46.72 -7.49 0.27
N ALA A 573 -47.25 -8.58 0.84
CA ALA A 573 -48.49 -8.54 1.61
C ALA A 573 -48.37 -7.61 2.82
N LEU A 574 -47.26 -7.67 3.54
CA LEU A 574 -46.98 -6.79 4.68
C LEU A 574 -46.89 -5.32 4.26
N LEU A 575 -46.17 -5.02 3.18
CA LEU A 575 -45.99 -3.66 2.66
C LEU A 575 -47.30 -3.05 2.14
N ARG A 576 -48.13 -3.84 1.43
CA ARG A 576 -49.47 -3.39 1.02
C ARG A 576 -50.40 -3.17 2.21
N GLY A 577 -50.32 -4.03 3.23
CA GLY A 577 -51.05 -3.83 4.48
C GLY A 577 -50.67 -2.52 5.14
N LEU A 578 -49.36 -2.27 5.29
CA LEU A 578 -48.83 -1.01 5.82
C LEU A 578 -49.27 0.21 5.00
N ARG A 579 -49.28 0.10 3.66
CA ARG A 579 -49.77 1.19 2.81
C ARG A 579 -51.23 1.52 3.08
N ASN A 580 -52.09 0.50 3.21
CA ASN A 580 -53.49 0.70 3.54
C ASN A 580 -53.63 1.33 4.92
N ASP A 581 -52.85 0.88 5.89
CA ASP A 581 -52.82 1.45 7.24
C ASP A 581 -52.35 2.91 7.26
N LEU A 582 -51.55 3.36 6.30
CA LEU A 582 -51.05 4.74 6.22
C LEU A 582 -51.79 5.60 5.18
N ALA A 583 -52.84 5.09 4.51
CA ALA A 583 -53.50 5.76 3.39
C ALA A 583 -54.12 7.14 3.72
N ASP A 584 -54.35 7.43 4.99
CA ASP A 584 -54.85 8.72 5.48
C ASP A 584 -53.75 9.76 5.73
N ILE A 585 -52.47 9.41 5.56
CA ILE A 585 -51.34 10.34 5.60
C ILE A 585 -51.18 10.96 4.21
N ARG A 586 -51.51 12.24 4.06
CA ARG A 586 -51.41 12.98 2.81
C ARG A 586 -50.45 14.16 2.99
N PRO A 587 -49.22 14.08 2.48
CA PRO A 587 -48.27 15.17 2.59
C PRO A 587 -48.71 16.38 1.76
N VAL A 588 -48.63 17.57 2.37
CA VAL A 588 -48.84 18.87 1.74
C VAL A 588 -47.47 19.55 1.57
N PRO A 589 -47.24 20.36 0.52
CA PRO A 589 -45.98 21.09 0.36
C PRO A 589 -45.61 21.89 1.60
N TYR A 590 -44.34 21.88 1.97
CA TYR A 590 -43.84 22.66 3.09
C TYR A 590 -43.96 24.17 2.79
N SER A 591 -44.45 24.92 3.77
CA SER A 591 -44.48 26.39 3.73
C SER A 591 -43.69 26.92 4.92
N GLU A 592 -42.86 27.95 4.69
CA GLU A 592 -42.13 28.65 5.75
C GLU A 592 -43.01 29.58 6.59
N ASP A 593 -44.29 29.75 6.24
CA ASP A 593 -45.18 30.70 6.92
C ASP A 593 -45.34 30.35 8.41
N LEU A 594 -44.77 31.22 9.22
CA LEU A 594 -44.53 31.03 10.63
C LEU A 594 -45.49 31.95 11.38
N GLN A 595 -46.44 31.40 12.14
CA GLN A 595 -47.21 32.17 13.13
C GLN A 595 -46.34 32.40 14.38
N LEU A 596 -45.28 33.20 14.21
CA LEU A 596 -44.18 33.44 15.16
C LEU A 596 -44.61 33.91 16.55
N MET A 597 -45.81 34.47 16.70
CA MET A 597 -46.29 35.03 17.97
C MET A 597 -46.77 33.96 18.97
N GLU A 598 -47.00 32.71 18.57
CA GLU A 598 -47.57 31.67 19.46
C GLU A 598 -46.57 30.59 19.94
N LEU A 599 -45.37 30.51 19.32
CA LEU A 599 -44.40 29.43 19.58
C LEU A 599 -43.95 29.30 21.06
N PRO A 600 -43.60 30.39 21.79
CA PRO A 600 -43.17 30.28 23.18
C PRO A 600 -44.21 29.64 24.10
N GLU A 601 -45.49 29.97 23.91
CA GLU A 601 -46.59 29.39 24.70
C GLU A 601 -46.80 27.90 24.39
N VAL A 602 -46.68 27.52 23.11
CA VAL A 602 -46.77 26.12 22.67
C VAL A 602 -45.65 25.28 23.29
N PHE A 603 -44.42 25.80 23.31
CA PHE A 603 -43.26 25.13 23.90
C PHE A 603 -43.38 24.98 25.42
N GLU A 604 -43.74 26.05 26.13
CA GLU A 604 -43.96 26.00 27.59
C GLU A 604 -45.06 25.01 27.96
N ARG A 605 -46.18 25.03 27.22
CA ARG A 605 -47.26 24.08 27.45
C ARG A 605 -46.83 22.64 27.21
N PHE A 606 -46.09 22.39 26.12
CA PHE A 606 -45.56 21.06 25.82
C PHE A 606 -44.62 20.58 26.94
N ARG A 607 -43.64 21.40 27.34
CA ARG A 607 -42.70 21.10 28.44
C ARG A 607 -43.43 20.73 29.73
N ASN A 608 -44.38 21.57 30.16
CA ASN A 608 -45.17 21.33 31.37
C ASN A 608 -45.99 20.04 31.30
N THR A 609 -46.45 19.66 30.10
CA THR A 609 -47.21 18.42 29.89
C THR A 609 -46.31 17.18 29.95
N VAL A 610 -45.08 17.26 29.40
CA VAL A 610 -44.05 16.21 29.53
C VAL A 610 -43.68 16.00 31.00
N GLU A 611 -43.55 17.08 31.78
CA GLU A 611 -43.28 17.00 33.22
C GLU A 611 -44.43 16.31 33.98
N LYS A 612 -45.69 16.67 33.69
CA LYS A 612 -46.86 15.98 34.25
C LYS A 612 -46.90 14.50 33.88
N LEU A 613 -46.61 14.17 32.63
CA LEU A 613 -46.52 12.79 32.16
C LEU A 613 -45.47 12.01 32.96
N LYS A 614 -44.26 12.55 33.10
CA LYS A 614 -43.21 11.94 33.91
C LYS A 614 -43.67 11.65 35.34
N VAL A 615 -44.26 12.65 36.01
CA VAL A 615 -44.74 12.49 37.40
C VAL A 615 -45.82 11.41 37.50
N ALA A 616 -46.71 11.30 36.51
CA ALA A 616 -47.70 10.24 36.45
C ALA A 616 -47.06 8.85 36.28
N LEU A 617 -46.10 8.71 35.36
CA LEU A 617 -45.40 7.44 35.12
C LEU A 617 -44.54 7.00 36.32
N ASP A 618 -43.91 7.94 37.02
CA ASP A 618 -43.16 7.69 38.26
C ASP A 618 -44.09 7.15 39.37
N ARG A 619 -45.32 7.68 39.47
CA ARG A 619 -46.35 7.18 40.40
C ARG A 619 -46.85 5.79 40.02
N GLU A 620 -47.00 5.52 38.73
CA GLU A 620 -47.44 4.23 38.17
C GLU A 620 -46.30 3.18 38.15
N LYS A 621 -45.06 3.56 38.50
CA LYS A 621 -43.84 2.73 38.38
C LYS A 621 -43.64 2.16 36.96
N SER A 622 -44.05 2.92 35.96
CA SER A 622 -43.90 2.54 34.56
C SER A 622 -42.42 2.58 34.15
N PRO A 623 -41.92 1.61 33.37
CA PRO A 623 -40.55 1.60 32.87
C PRO A 623 -40.26 2.79 31.92
N GLU A 624 -41.29 3.37 31.30
CA GLU A 624 -41.22 4.52 30.41
C GLU A 624 -40.96 5.85 31.15
N ALA A 625 -41.07 5.90 32.48
CA ALA A 625 -40.77 7.10 33.27
C ALA A 625 -39.31 7.59 33.07
N LYS A 626 -38.37 6.64 32.92
CA LYS A 626 -36.95 6.93 32.71
C LYS A 626 -36.67 7.62 31.37
N PRO A 627 -37.04 7.06 30.20
CA PRO A 627 -36.81 7.72 28.91
C PRO A 627 -37.55 9.07 28.78
N VAL A 628 -38.77 9.20 29.32
CA VAL A 628 -39.48 10.49 29.36
C VAL A 628 -38.72 11.51 30.22
N GLY A 629 -38.15 11.08 31.35
CA GLY A 629 -37.32 11.92 32.20
C GLY A 629 -35.98 12.34 31.55
N GLU A 630 -35.38 11.49 30.72
CA GLU A 630 -34.21 11.84 29.92
C GLU A 630 -34.55 12.86 28.83
N PHE A 631 -35.67 12.66 28.13
CA PHE A 631 -36.18 13.63 27.16
C PHE A 631 -36.39 15.02 27.77
N LEU A 632 -37.04 15.09 28.94
CA LEU A 632 -37.28 16.36 29.64
C LEU A 632 -35.98 17.11 29.94
N LYS A 633 -34.90 16.40 30.34
CA LYS A 633 -33.59 17.02 30.55
C LYS A 633 -32.99 17.59 29.25
N THR A 634 -33.09 16.85 28.15
CA THR A 634 -32.61 17.32 26.84
C THR A 634 -33.40 18.54 26.37
N LEU A 635 -34.72 18.51 26.57
CA LEU A 635 -35.61 19.60 26.26
C LEU A 635 -35.29 20.86 27.08
N ASP A 636 -35.05 20.72 28.39
CA ASP A 636 -34.64 21.82 29.27
C ASP A 636 -33.30 22.44 28.85
N ALA A 637 -32.32 21.61 28.51
CA ALA A 637 -31.02 22.07 28.04
C ALA A 637 -31.13 22.83 26.71
N PHE A 638 -32.00 22.38 25.81
CA PHE A 638 -32.29 23.06 24.55
C PHE A 638 -32.92 24.44 24.79
N PHE A 639 -33.91 24.53 25.68
CA PHE A 639 -34.55 25.80 26.01
C PHE A 639 -33.61 26.78 26.70
N ALA A 640 -32.81 26.33 27.67
CA ALA A 640 -31.81 27.18 28.30
C ALA A 640 -30.83 27.81 27.29
N LYS A 641 -30.52 27.08 26.20
CA LYS A 641 -29.68 27.58 25.10
C LYS A 641 -30.43 28.61 24.23
N LEU A 642 -31.70 28.39 23.93
CA LEU A 642 -32.55 29.35 23.21
C LEU A 642 -32.72 30.65 24.00
N GLU A 643 -32.96 30.57 25.31
CA GLU A 643 -33.09 31.74 26.18
C GLU A 643 -31.80 32.55 26.29
N LYS A 644 -30.65 31.88 26.34
CA LYS A 644 -29.33 32.55 26.37
C LYS A 644 -29.02 33.33 25.09
N ASN A 645 -29.57 32.90 23.94
CA ASN A 645 -29.37 33.53 22.62
C ASN A 645 -30.53 34.49 22.22
N ARG A 646 -31.45 34.77 23.14
CA ARG A 646 -32.69 35.54 22.93
C ARG A 646 -32.47 36.99 22.46
N SER A 647 -31.29 37.56 22.69
CA SER A 647 -30.97 38.95 22.33
C SER A 647 -30.39 39.15 20.92
N THR A 648 -30.08 38.07 20.16
CA THR A 648 -29.35 38.22 18.88
C THR A 648 -29.96 37.47 17.68
N ASN A 649 -30.52 36.26 17.83
CA ASN A 649 -31.06 35.49 16.67
C ASN A 649 -32.01 34.30 16.99
N ALA A 650 -32.82 34.35 18.05
CA ALA A 650 -33.65 33.20 18.45
C ALA A 650 -34.71 32.79 17.40
N THR A 651 -35.28 33.75 16.67
CA THR A 651 -36.22 33.49 15.57
C THR A 651 -35.54 32.86 14.35
N GLY A 652 -34.31 33.27 14.02
CA GLY A 652 -33.49 32.61 12.99
C GLY A 652 -33.20 31.15 13.36
N MET A 653 -32.81 30.88 14.61
CA MET A 653 -32.56 29.51 15.09
C MET A 653 -33.78 28.59 15.03
N LEU A 654 -34.98 29.11 15.34
CA LEU A 654 -36.23 28.34 15.26
C LEU A 654 -36.66 28.10 13.81
N ARG A 655 -36.45 29.08 12.93
CA ARG A 655 -36.67 28.91 11.49
C ARG A 655 -35.72 27.87 10.91
N ASP A 656 -34.44 27.93 11.27
CA ASP A 656 -33.43 26.96 10.83
C ASP A 656 -33.71 25.56 11.40
N PHE A 657 -34.21 25.47 12.65
CA PHE A 657 -34.66 24.22 13.26
C PHE A 657 -35.88 23.62 12.53
N GLN A 658 -36.89 24.43 12.22
CA GLN A 658 -38.06 23.98 11.47
C GLN A 658 -37.68 23.55 10.05
N GLY A 659 -36.94 24.39 9.33
CA GLY A 659 -36.49 24.12 7.96
C GLY A 659 -35.66 22.85 7.90
N GLY A 660 -34.68 22.68 8.79
CA GLY A 660 -33.85 21.48 8.84
C GLY A 660 -34.60 20.20 9.24
N MET A 661 -35.72 20.32 9.98
CA MET A 661 -36.49 19.15 10.42
C MET A 661 -37.64 18.76 9.48
N LEU A 662 -38.30 19.73 8.86
CA LEU A 662 -39.59 19.54 8.21
C LEU A 662 -39.63 19.91 6.72
N ALA A 663 -38.63 20.64 6.19
CA ALA A 663 -38.66 21.06 4.78
C ALA A 663 -38.69 19.88 3.80
N GLU A 664 -37.91 18.83 4.08
CA GLU A 664 -37.82 17.62 3.24
C GLU A 664 -38.83 16.54 3.62
N LEU A 665 -39.60 16.73 4.70
CA LEU A 665 -40.56 15.72 5.20
C LEU A 665 -41.61 15.34 4.14
N PRO A 666 -42.25 16.28 3.41
CA PRO A 666 -43.25 15.93 2.39
C PRO A 666 -42.70 15.01 1.30
N ASP A 667 -41.52 15.35 0.76
CA ASP A 667 -40.87 14.59 -0.31
C ASP A 667 -40.46 13.20 0.18
N LYS A 668 -39.87 13.11 1.38
CA LYS A 668 -39.49 11.84 2.01
C LYS A 668 -40.69 10.94 2.29
N LEU A 669 -41.81 11.50 2.76
CA LEU A 669 -43.05 10.74 2.91
C LEU A 669 -43.60 10.27 1.57
N GLY A 670 -43.53 11.10 0.53
CA GLY A 670 -43.90 10.73 -0.83
C GLY A 670 -43.10 9.53 -1.35
N LEU A 671 -41.77 9.57 -1.23
CA LEU A 671 -40.87 8.47 -1.62
C LEU A 671 -41.11 7.20 -0.80
N MET A 672 -41.30 7.33 0.52
CA MET A 672 -41.65 6.21 1.38
C MET A 672 -42.96 5.55 0.93
N MET A 673 -44.01 6.34 0.70
CA MET A 673 -45.31 5.84 0.23
C MET A 673 -45.22 5.13 -1.12
N ALA A 674 -44.39 5.65 -2.04
CA ALA A 674 -44.12 5.00 -3.32
C ALA A 674 -43.40 3.65 -3.14
N SER A 675 -42.50 3.55 -2.16
CA SER A 675 -41.75 2.32 -1.84
C SER A 675 -42.60 1.24 -1.17
N LEU A 676 -43.78 1.58 -0.62
CA LEU A 676 -44.73 0.62 -0.02
C LEU A 676 -45.56 -0.15 -1.07
N GLU A 677 -45.37 0.12 -2.36
CA GLU A 677 -45.99 -0.62 -3.47
C GLU A 677 -44.97 -1.38 -4.33
N PRO A 678 -44.19 -2.30 -3.76
CA PRO A 678 -43.29 -3.08 -4.58
C PRO A 678 -44.06 -4.00 -5.52
N THR A 679 -43.47 -4.24 -6.68
CA THR A 679 -43.90 -5.30 -7.61
C THR A 679 -43.07 -6.55 -7.37
N ARG A 680 -43.63 -7.73 -7.68
CA ARG A 680 -42.86 -8.97 -7.65
C ARG A 680 -41.67 -8.84 -8.59
N VAL A 681 -40.48 -9.13 -8.09
CA VAL A 681 -39.22 -9.09 -8.84
C VAL A 681 -38.94 -10.47 -9.39
N THR A 682 -38.83 -10.56 -10.71
CA THR A 682 -38.43 -11.75 -11.46
C THR A 682 -37.03 -11.54 -12.08
N PRO A 683 -36.36 -12.60 -12.55
CA PRO A 683 -35.06 -12.45 -13.23
C PRO A 683 -35.07 -11.48 -14.42
N ALA A 684 -36.22 -11.30 -15.08
CA ALA A 684 -36.38 -10.36 -16.20
C ALA A 684 -36.46 -8.89 -15.77
N ASP A 685 -36.76 -8.63 -14.49
CA ASP A 685 -36.87 -7.28 -13.93
C ASP A 685 -35.51 -6.75 -13.43
N VAL A 686 -34.48 -7.61 -13.36
CA VAL A 686 -33.13 -7.21 -12.96
C VAL A 686 -32.53 -6.32 -14.06
N PRO A 687 -32.07 -5.09 -13.74
CA PRO A 687 -31.45 -4.19 -14.69
C PRO A 687 -30.33 -4.84 -15.50
N LYS A 688 -30.25 -4.50 -16.79
CA LYS A 688 -29.26 -5.08 -17.71
C LYS A 688 -27.83 -4.83 -17.23
N GLU A 689 -27.58 -3.66 -16.64
CA GLU A 689 -26.29 -3.27 -16.07
C GLU A 689 -25.84 -4.23 -14.95
N LEU A 690 -26.78 -4.78 -14.18
CA LEU A 690 -26.48 -5.81 -13.16
C LEU A 690 -26.33 -7.19 -13.80
N VAL A 691 -27.17 -7.52 -14.78
CA VAL A 691 -27.07 -8.79 -15.51
C VAL A 691 -25.71 -8.93 -16.19
N ASP A 692 -25.25 -7.89 -16.89
CA ASP A 692 -24.00 -7.89 -17.67
C ASP A 692 -22.76 -8.05 -16.77
N ARG A 693 -22.83 -7.67 -15.47
CA ARG A 693 -21.74 -7.86 -14.49
C ARG A 693 -21.66 -9.29 -13.93
N PHE A 694 -22.78 -10.02 -13.91
CA PHE A 694 -22.85 -11.37 -13.31
C PHE A 694 -23.09 -12.47 -14.34
N ARG A 695 -23.30 -12.14 -15.61
CA ARG A 695 -23.51 -13.09 -16.71
C ARG A 695 -22.41 -12.96 -17.75
N GLY A 696 -21.68 -14.05 -17.97
CA GLY A 696 -20.58 -14.11 -18.92
C GLY A 696 -21.05 -14.13 -20.37
N LYS A 697 -20.12 -13.84 -21.30
CA LYS A 697 -20.34 -13.87 -22.76
C LYS A 697 -20.88 -15.21 -23.27
N ASN A 698 -20.47 -16.31 -22.65
CA ASN A 698 -20.88 -17.68 -22.97
C ASN A 698 -22.13 -18.13 -22.18
N GLY A 699 -22.74 -17.23 -21.41
CA GLY A 699 -23.93 -17.53 -20.60
C GLY A 699 -23.64 -18.17 -19.25
N THR A 700 -22.38 -18.17 -18.80
CA THR A 700 -21.99 -18.58 -17.44
C THR A 700 -22.42 -17.53 -16.40
N TYR A 701 -22.39 -17.93 -15.13
CA TYR A 701 -22.82 -17.13 -13.98
C TYR A 701 -21.65 -16.88 -13.03
N LEU A 702 -21.48 -15.63 -12.62
CA LEU A 702 -20.47 -15.21 -11.66
C LEU A 702 -20.99 -15.36 -10.23
N LEU A 703 -20.16 -15.95 -9.37
CA LEU A 703 -20.36 -15.98 -7.92
C LEU A 703 -19.19 -15.24 -7.27
N GLN A 704 -19.48 -14.13 -6.58
CA GLN A 704 -18.51 -13.41 -5.77
C GLN A 704 -18.64 -13.89 -4.32
N VAL A 705 -17.60 -14.50 -3.79
CA VAL A 705 -17.59 -15.12 -2.46
C VAL A 705 -16.90 -14.19 -1.48
N ALA A 706 -17.66 -13.63 -0.54
CA ALA A 706 -17.15 -12.69 0.44
C ALA A 706 -16.63 -13.41 1.71
N PRO A 707 -15.44 -13.07 2.22
CA PRO A 707 -14.89 -13.67 3.43
C PRO A 707 -15.56 -13.12 4.69
N LYS A 708 -15.66 -13.97 5.72
CA LYS A 708 -16.19 -13.62 7.05
C LYS A 708 -15.19 -12.89 7.95
N HIS A 709 -13.91 -13.12 7.71
CA HIS A 709 -12.80 -12.55 8.46
C HIS A 709 -11.90 -11.72 7.53
N GLU A 710 -11.09 -10.84 8.11
CA GLU A 710 -10.09 -10.08 7.37
C GLU A 710 -9.03 -11.03 6.78
N ILE A 711 -8.84 -10.99 5.47
CA ILE A 711 -7.99 -11.92 4.70
C ILE A 711 -6.65 -11.31 4.25
N PHE A 712 -6.14 -10.30 4.94
CA PHE A 712 -4.81 -9.75 4.67
C PHE A 712 -3.69 -10.58 5.29
N ASP A 713 -3.97 -11.22 6.42
CA ASP A 713 -3.07 -12.15 7.03
C ASP A 713 -3.13 -13.49 6.30
N ARG A 714 -1.96 -14.14 6.19
CA ARG A 714 -1.82 -15.37 5.41
C ARG A 714 -2.70 -16.50 5.91
N GLU A 715 -2.85 -16.66 7.23
CA GLU A 715 -3.60 -17.78 7.81
C GLU A 715 -5.12 -17.66 7.57
N PRO A 716 -5.80 -16.53 7.89
CA PRO A 716 -7.19 -16.32 7.50
C PRO A 716 -7.44 -16.44 6.00
N LEU A 717 -6.54 -15.87 5.18
CA LEU A 717 -6.63 -15.99 3.72
C LEU A 717 -6.53 -17.44 3.26
N LYS A 718 -5.56 -18.19 3.78
CA LYS A 718 -5.39 -19.61 3.46
C LYS A 718 -6.64 -20.42 3.84
N ALA A 719 -7.15 -20.23 5.05
CA ALA A 719 -8.34 -20.96 5.52
C ALA A 719 -9.55 -20.66 4.62
N PHE A 720 -9.77 -19.38 4.27
CA PHE A 720 -10.81 -18.98 3.35
C PHE A 720 -10.67 -19.62 1.96
N LEU A 721 -9.46 -19.63 1.41
CA LEU A 721 -9.21 -20.21 0.09
C LEU A 721 -9.32 -21.74 0.09
N ASP A 722 -8.86 -22.42 1.14
CA ASP A 722 -8.97 -23.87 1.29
C ASP A 722 -10.46 -24.30 1.31
N ASP A 723 -11.29 -23.54 2.05
CA ASP A 723 -12.74 -23.76 2.13
C ASP A 723 -13.43 -23.52 0.77
N VAL A 724 -13.15 -22.40 0.10
CA VAL A 724 -13.75 -22.09 -1.22
C VAL A 724 -13.33 -23.13 -2.26
N ARG A 725 -12.05 -23.55 -2.27
CA ARG A 725 -11.53 -24.56 -3.20
C ARG A 725 -12.08 -25.96 -2.96
N SER A 726 -12.59 -26.25 -1.77
CA SER A 726 -13.28 -27.50 -1.46
C SER A 726 -14.61 -27.64 -2.23
N VAL A 727 -15.22 -26.51 -2.60
CA VAL A 727 -16.45 -26.45 -3.41
C VAL A 727 -16.12 -26.27 -4.89
N ASP A 728 -15.18 -25.37 -5.20
CA ASP A 728 -14.75 -25.08 -6.56
C ASP A 728 -13.21 -25.04 -6.69
N PRO A 729 -12.56 -26.11 -7.19
CA PRO A 729 -11.11 -26.16 -7.38
C PRO A 729 -10.57 -25.08 -8.32
N HIS A 730 -11.40 -24.49 -9.18
CA HIS A 730 -11.05 -23.45 -10.13
C HIS A 730 -11.40 -22.03 -9.64
N ALA A 731 -11.77 -21.89 -8.36
CA ALA A 731 -12.02 -20.59 -7.77
C ALA A 731 -10.80 -19.66 -7.94
N THR A 732 -11.06 -18.43 -8.33
CA THR A 732 -10.07 -17.43 -8.72
C THR A 732 -10.38 -16.08 -8.04
N GLY A 733 -9.88 -14.97 -8.59
CA GLY A 733 -10.06 -13.61 -8.09
C GLY A 733 -8.85 -13.10 -7.31
N GLU A 734 -8.94 -11.85 -6.85
CA GLU A 734 -7.83 -11.14 -6.19
C GLU A 734 -7.24 -11.87 -4.97
N PRO A 735 -8.03 -12.42 -4.03
CA PRO A 735 -7.49 -13.16 -2.89
C PRO A 735 -6.62 -14.37 -3.30
N VAL A 736 -7.05 -15.09 -4.36
CA VAL A 736 -6.31 -16.24 -4.91
C VAL A 736 -5.02 -15.77 -5.55
N MET A 737 -5.09 -14.71 -6.37
CA MET A 737 -3.92 -14.10 -7.00
C MET A 737 -2.90 -13.68 -5.95
N VAL A 738 -3.29 -12.94 -4.91
CA VAL A 738 -2.39 -12.50 -3.84
C VAL A 738 -1.75 -13.68 -3.11
N TYR A 739 -2.53 -14.68 -2.73
CA TYR A 739 -2.02 -15.84 -1.99
C TYR A 739 -0.98 -16.66 -2.78
N GLU A 740 -1.32 -17.01 -4.02
CA GLU A 740 -0.46 -17.81 -4.89
C GLU A 740 0.80 -17.04 -5.29
N SER A 741 0.64 -15.77 -5.68
CA SER A 741 1.75 -14.90 -6.07
C SER A 741 2.78 -14.74 -4.96
N MET A 742 2.32 -14.47 -3.73
CA MET A 742 3.21 -14.33 -2.57
C MET A 742 3.91 -15.64 -2.21
N THR A 743 3.22 -16.77 -2.38
CA THR A 743 3.78 -18.10 -2.10
C THR A 743 4.89 -18.43 -3.11
N ILE A 744 4.61 -18.28 -4.41
CA ILE A 744 5.58 -18.46 -5.49
C ILE A 744 6.78 -17.54 -5.30
N MET A 745 6.55 -16.27 -5.00
CA MET A 745 7.61 -15.29 -4.79
C MET A 745 8.51 -15.67 -3.61
N ARG A 746 7.94 -16.01 -2.45
CA ARG A 746 8.70 -16.45 -1.28
C ARG A 746 9.57 -17.67 -1.60
N ASP A 747 8.98 -18.67 -2.25
CA ASP A 747 9.68 -19.92 -2.56
C ASP A 747 10.76 -19.72 -3.63
N ALA A 748 10.51 -18.86 -4.61
CA ALA A 748 11.49 -18.41 -5.60
C ALA A 748 12.69 -17.72 -4.95
N TYR A 749 12.46 -16.80 -4.00
CA TYR A 749 13.55 -16.13 -3.29
C TYR A 749 14.35 -17.08 -2.40
N ARG A 750 13.67 -18.04 -1.75
CA ARG A 750 14.35 -19.10 -0.99
C ARG A 750 15.24 -19.94 -1.92
N GLY A 751 14.74 -20.33 -3.10
CA GLY A 751 15.51 -21.04 -4.11
C GLY A 751 16.72 -20.23 -4.59
N ALA A 752 16.51 -18.96 -4.96
CA ALA A 752 17.57 -18.05 -5.39
C ALA A 752 18.66 -17.87 -4.33
N PHE A 753 18.30 -17.77 -3.04
CA PHE A 753 19.27 -17.73 -1.95
C PHE A 753 20.16 -18.99 -1.90
N VAL A 754 19.55 -20.17 -2.00
CA VAL A 754 20.29 -21.44 -2.01
C VAL A 754 21.20 -21.53 -3.25
N TYR A 755 20.68 -21.18 -4.43
CA TYR A 755 21.47 -21.19 -5.67
C TYR A 755 22.62 -20.19 -5.61
N ALA A 756 22.40 -18.98 -5.08
CA ALA A 756 23.45 -17.97 -4.90
C ALA A 756 24.53 -18.46 -3.93
N PHE A 757 24.12 -19.06 -2.81
CA PHE A 757 25.06 -19.63 -1.85
C PHE A 757 25.95 -20.72 -2.47
N VAL A 758 25.34 -21.65 -3.22
CA VAL A 758 26.09 -22.70 -3.95
C VAL A 758 27.02 -22.10 -4.99
N ALA A 759 26.55 -21.14 -5.78
CA ALA A 759 27.37 -20.46 -6.78
C ALA A 759 28.58 -19.75 -6.14
N ILE A 760 28.39 -19.08 -5.02
CA ILE A 760 29.47 -18.42 -4.27
C ILE A 760 30.48 -19.45 -3.76
N VAL A 761 30.04 -20.57 -3.19
CA VAL A 761 30.94 -21.64 -2.75
C VAL A 761 31.80 -22.14 -3.91
N VAL A 762 31.20 -22.38 -5.08
CA VAL A 762 31.91 -22.79 -6.29
C VAL A 762 32.92 -21.71 -6.73
N ILE A 763 32.51 -20.44 -6.77
CA ILE A 763 33.40 -19.33 -7.15
C ILE A 763 34.57 -19.20 -6.17
N LEU A 764 34.35 -19.31 -4.85
CA LEU A 764 35.43 -19.28 -3.86
C LEU A 764 36.40 -20.45 -4.02
N LEU A 765 35.89 -21.65 -4.31
CA LEU A 765 36.73 -22.81 -4.60
C LEU A 765 37.60 -22.58 -5.84
N VAL A 766 37.04 -21.99 -6.91
CA VAL A 766 37.78 -21.64 -8.13
C VAL A 766 38.77 -20.51 -7.87
N ALA A 767 38.35 -19.45 -7.17
CA ALA A 767 39.14 -18.26 -6.89
C ALA A 767 40.38 -18.58 -6.05
N PHE A 768 40.22 -19.44 -5.03
CA PHE A 768 41.32 -19.79 -4.13
C PHE A 768 42.02 -21.10 -4.49
N ARG A 769 41.42 -21.97 -5.29
CA ARG A 769 41.91 -23.35 -5.57
C ARG A 769 42.22 -24.13 -4.29
N SER A 770 41.45 -23.89 -3.23
CA SER A 770 41.66 -24.50 -1.91
C SER A 770 40.38 -24.47 -1.08
N VAL A 771 39.94 -25.65 -0.66
CA VAL A 771 38.76 -25.83 0.20
C VAL A 771 38.90 -25.08 1.52
N ARG A 772 40.11 -25.10 2.10
CA ARG A 772 40.40 -24.41 3.36
C ARG A 772 40.17 -22.90 3.27
N TYR A 773 40.72 -22.24 2.25
CA TYR A 773 40.54 -20.79 2.07
C TYR A 773 39.11 -20.43 1.68
N ALA A 774 38.41 -21.30 0.93
CA ALA A 774 36.99 -21.12 0.66
C ALA A 774 36.16 -21.14 1.95
N ILE A 775 36.38 -22.12 2.83
CA ILE A 775 35.72 -22.18 4.15
C ILE A 775 36.07 -20.96 5.01
N ILE A 776 37.33 -20.54 5.03
CA ILE A 776 37.76 -19.35 5.79
C ILE A 776 37.05 -18.09 5.31
N GLY A 777 36.82 -17.94 4.01
CA GLY A 777 36.04 -16.83 3.45
C GLY A 777 34.54 -16.92 3.76
N LEU A 778 33.99 -18.15 3.86
CA LEU A 778 32.57 -18.40 4.10
C LEU A 778 32.16 -18.17 5.57
N VAL A 779 33.04 -18.44 6.52
CA VAL A 779 32.72 -18.34 7.97
C VAL A 779 32.26 -16.93 8.36
N PRO A 780 33.01 -15.84 8.08
CA PRO A 780 32.56 -14.48 8.39
C PRO A 780 31.28 -14.08 7.66
N LEU A 781 31.05 -14.60 6.45
CA LEU A 781 29.83 -14.34 5.69
C LEU A 781 28.60 -14.89 6.43
N VAL A 782 28.66 -16.15 6.88
CA VAL A 782 27.57 -16.77 7.64
C VAL A 782 27.33 -16.06 8.97
N VAL A 783 28.40 -15.69 9.69
CA VAL A 783 28.29 -14.90 10.92
C VAL A 783 27.60 -13.56 10.66
N GLY A 784 28.00 -12.86 9.59
CA GLY A 784 27.41 -11.60 9.16
C GLY A 784 25.91 -11.70 8.85
N LEU A 785 25.50 -12.75 8.13
CA LEU A 785 24.09 -12.99 7.81
C LEU A 785 23.25 -13.31 9.06
N LEU A 786 23.79 -14.08 10.00
CA LEU A 786 23.09 -14.33 11.28
C LEU A 786 22.91 -13.04 12.07
N PHE A 787 23.94 -12.18 12.11
CA PHE A 787 23.84 -10.87 12.78
C PHE A 787 22.89 -9.91 12.08
N MET A 788 22.83 -9.96 10.75
CA MET A 788 21.85 -9.22 9.95
C MET A 788 20.43 -9.61 10.35
N VAL A 789 20.10 -10.92 10.33
CA VAL A 789 18.76 -11.40 10.71
C VAL A 789 18.43 -11.08 12.17
N SER A 790 19.39 -11.23 13.08
CA SER A 790 19.22 -10.82 14.48
C SER A 790 18.97 -9.31 14.62
N GLY A 791 19.67 -8.49 13.85
CA GLY A 791 19.46 -7.05 13.82
C GLY A 791 18.09 -6.67 13.27
N MET A 792 17.61 -7.37 12.23
CA MET A 792 16.26 -7.16 11.69
C MET A 792 15.20 -7.43 12.76
N TRP A 793 15.33 -8.56 13.48
CA TRP A 793 14.43 -8.89 14.58
C TRP A 793 14.46 -7.86 15.72
N LEU A 794 15.65 -7.40 16.13
CA LEU A 794 15.79 -6.36 17.18
C LEU A 794 15.19 -5.01 16.78
N LEU A 795 15.22 -4.67 15.49
CA LEU A 795 14.67 -3.43 14.94
C LEU A 795 13.18 -3.56 14.55
N GLY A 796 12.57 -4.74 14.71
CA GLY A 796 11.18 -4.98 14.32
C GLY A 796 10.95 -4.99 12.80
N ILE A 797 11.99 -5.30 12.01
CA ILE A 797 11.91 -5.38 10.55
C ILE A 797 11.64 -6.83 10.15
N SER A 798 10.47 -7.09 9.56
CA SER A 798 10.12 -8.39 8.97
C SER A 798 10.63 -8.51 7.53
N PHE A 799 10.78 -9.75 7.04
CA PHE A 799 10.91 -9.96 5.60
C PHE A 799 9.60 -9.60 4.89
N ASN A 800 9.68 -9.08 3.67
CA ASN A 800 8.52 -8.80 2.82
C ASN A 800 8.89 -9.06 1.35
N SER A 801 7.93 -8.90 0.44
CA SER A 801 8.14 -9.15 -1.00
C SER A 801 9.23 -8.29 -1.65
N ALA A 802 9.54 -7.11 -1.08
CA ALA A 802 10.54 -6.19 -1.60
C ALA A 802 11.94 -6.43 -1.00
N ASN A 803 12.07 -6.55 0.34
CA ASN A 803 13.38 -6.59 1.00
C ASN A 803 14.05 -7.97 0.99
N ILE A 804 13.30 -9.04 0.72
CA ILE A 804 13.86 -10.40 0.70
C ILE A 804 14.88 -10.60 -0.44
N ILE A 805 14.82 -9.79 -1.51
CA ILE A 805 15.82 -9.80 -2.61
C ILE A 805 17.23 -9.49 -2.11
N VAL A 806 17.33 -8.80 -0.97
CA VAL A 806 18.58 -8.37 -0.39
C VAL A 806 19.40 -9.57 0.11
N MET A 807 18.77 -10.70 0.45
CA MET A 807 19.47 -11.86 1.01
C MET A 807 20.49 -12.49 0.05
N PRO A 808 20.11 -12.90 -1.20
CA PRO A 808 21.08 -13.31 -2.21
C PRO A 808 22.12 -12.22 -2.53
N LEU A 809 21.72 -10.96 -2.45
CA LEU A 809 22.59 -9.85 -2.80
C LEU A 809 23.69 -9.57 -1.78
N VAL A 810 23.35 -9.57 -0.48
CA VAL A 810 24.33 -9.48 0.61
C VAL A 810 25.31 -10.64 0.52
N LEU A 811 24.85 -11.85 0.20
CA LEU A 811 25.71 -13.00 -0.06
C LEU A 811 26.77 -12.71 -1.13
N GLY A 812 26.34 -12.19 -2.29
CA GLY A 812 27.21 -11.91 -3.42
C GLY A 812 28.19 -10.75 -3.18
N ILE A 813 27.74 -9.68 -2.53
CA ILE A 813 28.54 -8.47 -2.29
C ILE A 813 29.47 -8.63 -1.09
N ALA A 814 28.98 -9.15 0.04
CA ALA A 814 29.76 -9.18 1.26
C ALA A 814 30.96 -10.14 1.19
N VAL A 815 30.86 -11.21 0.39
CA VAL A 815 31.95 -12.18 0.22
C VAL A 815 33.18 -11.57 -0.45
N ASP A 816 33.01 -10.48 -1.20
CA ASP A 816 34.07 -9.76 -1.91
C ASP A 816 35.13 -9.25 -0.93
N SER A 817 34.71 -8.78 0.25
CA SER A 817 35.60 -8.42 1.37
C SER A 817 36.56 -9.56 1.72
N GLY A 818 36.05 -10.79 1.77
CA GLY A 818 36.84 -12.00 1.99
C GLY A 818 37.81 -12.28 0.84
N ILE A 819 37.37 -12.14 -0.41
CA ILE A 819 38.19 -12.36 -1.61
C ILE A 819 39.40 -11.41 -1.62
N TYR A 820 39.18 -10.11 -1.42
CA TYR A 820 40.26 -9.12 -1.40
C TYR A 820 41.27 -9.37 -0.27
N LEU A 821 40.79 -9.56 0.97
CA LEU A 821 41.65 -9.76 2.13
C LEU A 821 42.44 -11.08 2.05
N ILE A 822 41.79 -12.20 1.71
CA ILE A 822 42.45 -13.50 1.60
C ILE A 822 43.46 -13.52 0.45
N ASN A 823 43.13 -12.90 -0.69
CA ASN A 823 44.05 -12.86 -1.83
C ASN A 823 45.32 -12.05 -1.50
N ARG A 824 45.19 -10.92 -0.77
CA ARG A 824 46.35 -10.16 -0.29
C ARG A 824 47.18 -10.96 0.72
N TYR A 825 46.54 -11.57 1.72
CA TYR A 825 47.20 -12.46 2.69
C TYR A 825 48.04 -13.54 2.00
N ARG A 826 47.49 -14.17 0.95
CA ARG A 826 48.18 -15.24 0.21
C ARG A 826 49.29 -14.75 -0.71
N ARG A 827 49.10 -13.62 -1.40
CA ARG A 827 50.04 -13.12 -2.41
C ARG A 827 51.20 -12.33 -1.81
N GLU A 828 50.92 -11.51 -0.80
CA GLU A 828 51.93 -10.61 -0.20
C GLU A 828 52.54 -11.20 1.09
N GLY A 829 52.01 -12.31 1.61
CA GLY A 829 52.56 -13.01 2.78
C GLY A 829 52.49 -12.21 4.08
N GLU A 830 51.65 -11.18 4.11
CA GLU A 830 51.45 -10.29 5.25
C GLU A 830 50.76 -11.00 6.43
N SER A 831 50.96 -10.51 7.66
CA SER A 831 50.22 -11.01 8.82
C SER A 831 48.73 -10.67 8.70
N ALA A 832 47.86 -11.45 9.35
CA ALA A 832 46.41 -11.22 9.32
C ALA A 832 46.02 -9.80 9.81
N GLU A 833 46.82 -9.19 10.70
CA GLU A 833 46.64 -7.81 11.15
C GLU A 833 47.05 -6.80 10.06
N ALA A 834 48.22 -7.01 9.44
CA ALA A 834 48.73 -6.11 8.40
C ALA A 834 47.76 -5.98 7.21
N VAL A 835 47.15 -7.09 6.80
CA VAL A 835 46.18 -7.13 5.69
C VAL A 835 44.97 -6.25 5.94
N VAL A 836 44.42 -6.22 7.16
CA VAL A 836 43.24 -5.39 7.51
C VAL A 836 43.60 -3.90 7.57
N THR A 837 44.82 -3.57 7.99
CA THR A 837 45.30 -2.18 8.07
C THR A 837 45.86 -1.65 6.76
N SER A 838 46.00 -2.51 5.75
CA SER A 838 46.54 -2.17 4.46
C SER A 838 45.60 -1.31 3.60
N SER A 839 46.10 -0.82 2.46
CA SER A 839 45.27 -0.14 1.45
C SER A 839 44.07 -0.97 0.99
N THR A 840 44.22 -2.31 0.94
CA THR A 840 43.14 -3.24 0.57
C THR A 840 42.10 -3.31 1.68
N GLY A 841 42.51 -3.38 2.95
CA GLY A 841 41.58 -3.37 4.08
C GLY A 841 40.82 -2.05 4.21
N VAL A 842 41.50 -0.92 4.00
CA VAL A 842 40.86 0.40 3.89
C VAL A 842 39.90 0.44 2.70
N GLY A 843 40.32 -0.08 1.54
CA GLY A 843 39.47 -0.17 0.35
C GLY A 843 38.21 -0.98 0.57
N VAL A 844 38.29 -2.11 1.26
CA VAL A 844 37.13 -2.93 1.62
C VAL A 844 36.16 -2.17 2.53
N ILE A 845 36.65 -1.48 3.57
CA ILE A 845 35.81 -0.64 4.44
C ILE A 845 35.13 0.48 3.64
N LEU A 846 35.87 1.13 2.74
CA LEU A 846 35.33 2.19 1.88
C LEU A 846 34.29 1.66 0.90
N ASN A 847 34.47 0.46 0.35
CA ASN A 847 33.48 -0.20 -0.50
C ASN A 847 32.18 -0.43 0.29
N THR A 848 32.26 -1.02 1.50
CA THR A 848 31.09 -1.16 2.38
C THR A 848 30.42 0.17 2.67
N LEU A 849 31.19 1.20 3.03
CA LEU A 849 30.63 2.54 3.29
C LEU A 849 29.94 3.13 2.07
N THR A 850 30.48 2.89 0.87
CA THR A 850 29.88 3.37 -0.37
C THR A 850 28.57 2.65 -0.66
N ILE A 851 28.51 1.34 -0.43
CA ILE A 851 27.29 0.55 -0.54
C ILE A 851 26.26 1.01 0.50
N MET A 852 26.67 1.24 1.76
CA MET A 852 25.79 1.77 2.81
C MET A 852 25.28 3.17 2.48
N VAL A 853 26.10 4.04 1.89
CA VAL A 853 25.67 5.37 1.43
C VAL A 853 24.65 5.25 0.30
N SER A 854 24.90 4.36 -0.65
CA SER A 854 24.06 4.18 -1.83
C SER A 854 22.70 3.56 -1.48
N PHE A 855 22.68 2.44 -0.76
CA PHE A 855 21.45 1.81 -0.30
C PHE A 855 20.79 2.54 0.87
N GLY A 856 21.58 3.17 1.73
CA GLY A 856 21.07 4.02 2.82
C GLY A 856 20.31 5.24 2.29
N ALA A 857 20.63 5.73 1.09
CA ALA A 857 19.85 6.79 0.45
C ALA A 857 18.39 6.35 0.15
N LEU A 858 18.14 5.04 -0.05
CA LEU A 858 16.79 4.50 -0.22
C LEU A 858 15.96 4.60 1.08
N MET A 859 16.59 4.76 2.25
CA MET A 859 15.88 4.92 3.53
C MET A 859 15.16 6.28 3.66
N VAL A 860 15.33 7.19 2.71
CA VAL A 860 14.56 8.44 2.62
C VAL A 860 13.22 8.22 1.90
N ALA A 861 13.01 7.05 1.27
CA ALA A 861 11.79 6.73 0.55
C ALA A 861 10.56 6.68 1.47
N HIS A 862 9.45 7.22 0.98
CA HIS A 862 8.14 7.11 1.62
C HIS A 862 7.52 5.74 1.36
N HIS A 863 7.74 5.17 0.17
CA HIS A 863 7.34 3.81 -0.15
C HIS A 863 8.08 2.81 0.75
N GLN A 864 7.34 2.04 1.57
CA GLN A 864 7.92 1.18 2.61
C GLN A 864 8.69 0.00 2.02
N GLY A 865 8.31 -0.50 0.84
CA GLY A 865 9.10 -1.48 0.08
C GLY A 865 10.52 -1.00 -0.22
N VAL A 866 10.68 0.14 -0.90
CA VAL A 866 11.96 0.78 -1.24
C VAL A 866 12.77 1.11 0.02
N PHE A 867 12.13 1.70 1.04
CA PHE A 867 12.75 1.96 2.35
C PHE A 867 13.35 0.70 2.96
N SER A 868 12.57 -0.39 3.00
CA SER A 868 12.97 -1.64 3.65
C SER A 868 14.13 -2.34 2.94
N ILE A 869 14.24 -2.23 1.61
CA ILE A 869 15.41 -2.68 0.84
C ILE A 869 16.67 -1.95 1.33
N GLY A 870 16.61 -0.62 1.44
CA GLY A 870 17.73 0.20 1.90
C GLY A 870 18.17 -0.12 3.33
N ALA A 871 17.20 -0.27 4.25
CA ALA A 871 17.46 -0.59 5.64
C ALA A 871 18.09 -1.97 5.82
N VAL A 872 17.51 -3.00 5.19
CA VAL A 872 17.98 -4.39 5.27
C VAL A 872 19.36 -4.54 4.62
N MET A 873 19.62 -3.88 3.48
CA MET A 873 20.95 -3.90 2.86
C MET A 873 22.00 -3.21 3.72
N SER A 874 21.70 -2.02 4.25
CA SER A 874 22.65 -1.27 5.08
C SER A 874 23.02 -2.04 6.35
N LEU A 875 22.04 -2.68 6.99
CA LEU A 875 22.25 -3.56 8.13
C LEU A 875 23.07 -4.80 7.75
N GLY A 876 22.74 -5.46 6.64
CA GLY A 876 23.43 -6.64 6.16
C GLY A 876 24.90 -6.39 5.83
N MET A 877 25.18 -5.31 5.12
CA MET A 877 26.54 -4.90 4.77
C MET A 877 27.35 -4.50 6.00
N LEU A 878 26.76 -3.77 6.95
CA LEU A 878 27.42 -3.44 8.21
C LEU A 878 27.74 -4.70 9.02
N ALA A 879 26.77 -5.59 9.19
CA ALA A 879 26.93 -6.83 9.95
C ALA A 879 28.01 -7.73 9.34
N CYS A 880 27.99 -7.92 8.02
CA CYS A 880 29.01 -8.68 7.32
C CYS A 880 30.38 -8.02 7.42
N GLN A 881 30.47 -6.70 7.25
CA GLN A 881 31.75 -6.02 7.33
C GLN A 881 32.39 -6.10 8.72
N VAL A 882 31.58 -5.99 9.78
CA VAL A 882 32.03 -6.24 11.16
C VAL A 882 32.55 -7.66 11.29
N ALA A 883 31.85 -8.66 10.74
CA ALA A 883 32.31 -10.05 10.75
C ALA A 883 33.63 -10.24 9.97
N PHE A 884 33.78 -9.65 8.78
CA PHE A 884 35.01 -9.74 7.98
C PHE A 884 36.20 -9.02 8.63
N VAL A 885 36.00 -7.90 9.31
CA VAL A 885 37.10 -7.18 9.98
C VAL A 885 37.52 -7.85 11.29
N ILE A 886 36.59 -8.48 12.02
CA ILE A 886 36.85 -9.04 13.35
C ILE A 886 37.12 -10.55 13.30
N VAL A 887 36.26 -11.31 12.63
CA VAL A 887 36.29 -12.78 12.66
C VAL A 887 37.31 -13.33 11.66
N LEU A 888 37.40 -12.76 10.45
CA LEU A 888 38.31 -13.28 9.42
C LEU A 888 39.78 -13.33 9.89
N PRO A 889 40.37 -12.29 10.50
CA PRO A 889 41.77 -12.33 10.91
C PRO A 889 42.02 -13.35 12.03
N ALA A 890 41.07 -13.50 12.95
CA ALA A 890 41.14 -14.50 14.02
C ALA A 890 41.09 -15.92 13.46
N VAL A 891 40.20 -16.17 12.51
CA VAL A 891 40.09 -17.46 11.80
C VAL A 891 41.35 -17.73 10.97
N LEU A 892 41.88 -16.75 10.22
CA LEU A 892 43.13 -16.89 9.48
C LEU A 892 44.30 -17.24 10.39
N LYS A 893 44.44 -16.57 11.54
CA LYS A 893 45.52 -16.81 12.51
C LYS A 893 45.43 -18.20 13.15
N LEU A 894 44.23 -18.67 13.50
CA LEU A 894 44.04 -20.00 14.10
C LEU A 894 44.14 -21.13 13.08
N ALA A 895 43.52 -20.93 11.92
CA ALA A 895 43.47 -21.96 10.89
C ALA A 895 44.84 -22.07 10.23
N CYS A 896 45.47 -20.97 9.78
CA CYS A 896 46.66 -20.95 8.93
C CYS A 896 48.00 -20.71 9.66
N GLY A 897 47.98 -20.68 11.00
CA GLY A 897 49.11 -20.28 11.86
C GLY A 897 50.50 -20.58 11.31
N ARG A 898 51.17 -19.49 10.90
CA ARG A 898 52.58 -19.23 11.19
C ARG A 898 52.65 -18.41 12.47
#